data_AF-A0A0B7JQV7-F1
#
_entry.id   AF-A0A0B7JQV7-F1
#
_cell.length_a   1.000
_cell.length_b   1.000
_cell.length_c   1.000
_cell.angle_alpha   90.00
_cell.angle_beta   90.00
_cell.angle_gamma   90.00
#
_symmetry.space_group_name_H-M   'P 1'
#
loop_
_entity.id
_entity.type
_entity.pdbx_description
1 polymer ?
#
loop_
_entity_poly.entity_id
_entity_poly.type
_entity_poly.pdbx_seq_one_letter_code
_entity_poly.pdbx_strand_id
1 'polypeptide(L)'
;MTGVGSSTGDGHRKPLRDALRQDGYEVNMVGSRASGQMKDQNHEGRPGDILTQIQDRVANSIGYKPNIVIINGGTNDGNGDLDISNVGDRMNNILNALWNAADMSDTCIMLSTLIPTTNANGAKNRAAINSQYRSLVTTRSNEGKCIYLADMDLANEKVWFDFDTDYSAEESPAVHPNDKGHRKMAAAFYQAIHKALDDNRVKAAPDFDTGDGKTGCDKFAGNGIDAGGLTQRGSGYDDGIYYHNSDDMGILWSADSDWDRGQWKFARLFDTKYDDLLAWLSTGDNSQEYVVWANSGDGKAGFKQIDSLTPDLNCKSATGVNFIDMNGDGLDDLVYIDEDGNAYLSINQGDGDRAAGKAPTFKRVSDTAKVKSTEGYGRDKVRLADIDGDGRGDYGVWDGSSWKFWRNGGVGNTPEYWQALGARRKDQGYGSYEGYTFEDVNGDGRDDSIWLDSVGAGYMQTNGRSCATGSEGDGLNVAWRDGYFTGASSGTVYKGMGSFITDAEKTLRNRIHFGRIYGQSLVFGNLPKQDYIFMQHEALSTGKHRFQMRVWKNTGSGGTKLLADGNKYCNMMGHSNGMEDYVWTYAGGTMEMWANRGKTSISDSDADGFWESKGTIWTPPSEMNRRDLHLQDWDGDGDCDIIYADPESGKVQVWINNFPSTGKWDWTHLSNPAPSLSCSQKRGLGIHDLAVRFADLTGNKRADYLCIEPNSRVTGFVQNDDGSFEDAGQIKVSISKDRANLRWADVNGDGKDDLLWVEKFSGDAYVWYNEGRGKAEDLLGSTFSWRQQTEVAYKGNAAGTCEFWPDLNGNGRADEHYITGTFDNKARTSFNPSCGLTDFTGDDATFAEKLTEELAEYNA
;
A
#
# COMPACT_ATOMS: atom_id res chain seq x y z
N MET A 1 -27.14 12.03 -8.10
CA MET A 1 -25.99 12.39 -7.24
C MET A 1 -25.78 11.33 -6.17
N THR A 2 -24.52 11.07 -5.78
CA THR A 2 -24.11 10.03 -4.80
C THR A 2 -24.48 10.34 -3.35
N GLY A 3 -24.72 11.60 -3.00
CA GLY A 3 -24.92 12.05 -1.62
C GLY A 3 -23.75 12.84 -1.03
N VAL A 4 -22.72 13.13 -1.83
CA VAL A 4 -21.67 14.11 -1.49
C VAL A 4 -22.33 15.42 -1.02
N GLY A 5 -21.77 16.01 0.03
CA GLY A 5 -22.29 17.20 0.71
C GLY A 5 -23.26 16.90 1.86
N SER A 6 -23.89 15.72 1.89
CA SER A 6 -24.70 15.30 3.05
C SER A 6 -23.85 14.67 4.16
N SER A 7 -24.28 14.82 5.42
CA SER A 7 -23.57 14.35 6.61
C SER A 7 -23.49 12.82 6.71
N THR A 8 -24.45 12.10 6.12
CA THR A 8 -24.49 10.63 6.13
C THR A 8 -24.01 10.00 4.82
N GLY A 9 -23.86 10.78 3.76
CA GLY A 9 -23.63 10.28 2.41
C GLY A 9 -24.88 9.72 1.71
N ASP A 10 -26.06 9.72 2.34
CA ASP A 10 -27.30 9.25 1.70
C ASP A 10 -27.82 10.25 0.65
N GLY A 11 -27.58 11.55 0.87
CA GLY A 11 -28.11 12.64 0.05
C GLY A 11 -29.64 12.66 0.00
N HIS A 12 -30.20 13.14 -1.11
CA HIS A 12 -31.65 13.23 -1.33
C HIS A 12 -32.39 11.88 -1.30
N ARG A 13 -31.69 10.74 -1.35
CA ARG A 13 -32.30 9.40 -1.40
C ARG A 13 -33.03 9.07 -0.11
N LYS A 14 -32.41 9.34 1.05
CA LYS A 14 -32.99 9.07 2.36
C LYS A 14 -34.30 9.85 2.62
N PRO A 15 -34.34 11.19 2.51
CA PRO A 15 -35.58 11.94 2.73
C PRO A 15 -36.66 11.61 1.69
N LEU A 16 -36.29 11.32 0.44
CA LEU A 16 -37.25 10.89 -0.59
C LEU A 16 -37.88 9.53 -0.24
N ARG A 17 -37.04 8.54 0.10
CA ARG A 17 -37.48 7.20 0.49
C ARG A 17 -38.37 7.26 1.74
N ASP A 18 -37.95 7.98 2.78
CA ASP A 18 -38.71 8.11 4.02
C ASP A 18 -40.08 8.74 3.79
N ALA A 19 -40.18 9.77 2.95
CA ALA A 19 -41.45 10.40 2.64
C ALA A 19 -42.41 9.43 1.91
N LEU A 20 -41.90 8.67 0.91
CA LEU A 20 -42.70 7.68 0.20
C LEU A 20 -43.10 6.49 1.08
N ARG A 21 -42.21 6.01 1.97
CA ARG A 21 -42.55 4.96 2.96
C ARG A 21 -43.64 5.44 3.92
N GLN A 22 -43.62 6.70 4.34
CA GLN A 22 -44.65 7.29 5.20
C GLN A 22 -46.03 7.41 4.53
N ASP A 23 -46.06 7.58 3.21
CA ASP A 23 -47.29 7.52 2.40
C ASP A 23 -47.83 6.08 2.22
N GLY A 24 -47.09 5.07 2.67
CA GLY A 24 -47.47 3.66 2.61
C GLY A 24 -47.00 2.92 1.36
N TYR A 25 -46.10 3.50 0.56
CA TYR A 25 -45.50 2.79 -0.57
C TYR A 25 -44.36 1.89 -0.11
N GLU A 26 -44.29 0.67 -0.65
CA GLU A 26 -43.07 -0.15 -0.61
C GLU A 26 -42.05 0.46 -1.58
N VAL A 27 -40.87 0.83 -1.06
CA VAL A 27 -39.81 1.48 -1.83
C VAL A 27 -38.56 0.63 -1.72
N ASN A 28 -38.05 0.22 -2.88
CA ASN A 28 -36.76 -0.42 -3.05
C ASN A 28 -35.86 0.51 -3.87
N MET A 29 -34.75 0.98 -3.29
CA MET A 29 -33.75 1.71 -4.06
C MET A 29 -32.91 0.68 -4.80
N VAL A 30 -32.59 0.93 -6.06
CA VAL A 30 -31.85 -0.02 -6.88
C VAL A 30 -30.73 0.66 -7.66
N GLY A 31 -29.66 -0.09 -7.95
CA GLY A 31 -28.50 0.41 -8.68
C GLY A 31 -27.23 -0.34 -8.31
N SER A 32 -26.24 -0.28 -9.21
CA SER A 32 -25.00 -1.07 -9.11
C SER A 32 -24.02 -0.56 -8.04
N ARG A 33 -24.34 0.53 -7.36
CA ARG A 33 -23.56 1.08 -6.26
C ARG A 33 -24.38 1.07 -4.97
N ALA A 34 -23.67 1.04 -3.85
CA ALA A 34 -24.23 1.25 -2.53
C ALA A 34 -23.31 2.18 -1.73
N SER A 35 -23.87 3.25 -1.17
CA SER A 35 -23.17 4.13 -0.24
C SER A 35 -24.16 4.90 0.62
N GLY A 36 -23.74 5.33 1.81
CA GLY A 36 -24.59 6.02 2.78
C GLY A 36 -24.65 5.29 4.12
N GLN A 37 -25.64 5.63 4.94
CA GLN A 37 -25.94 4.98 6.22
C GLN A 37 -27.36 4.36 6.23
N MET A 38 -28.21 4.68 5.26
CA MET A 38 -29.54 4.06 5.13
C MET A 38 -29.43 2.57 4.80
N LYS A 39 -30.34 1.73 5.31
CA LYS A 39 -30.29 0.28 5.02
C LYS A 39 -30.36 -0.04 3.52
N ASP A 40 -31.30 0.60 2.83
CA ASP A 40 -31.53 0.44 1.39
C ASP A 40 -30.73 1.52 0.63
N GLN A 41 -29.42 1.34 0.62
CA GLN A 41 -28.44 2.35 0.18
C GLN A 41 -28.07 2.26 -1.30
N ASN A 42 -28.80 1.50 -2.11
CA ASN A 42 -28.49 1.34 -3.53
C ASN A 42 -28.71 2.64 -4.34
N HIS A 43 -27.87 2.85 -5.37
CA HIS A 43 -27.99 3.95 -6.32
C HIS A 43 -27.12 3.77 -7.58
N GLU A 44 -27.32 4.63 -8.59
CA GLU A 44 -26.41 4.81 -9.73
C GLU A 44 -25.79 6.21 -9.79
N GLY A 45 -25.77 6.95 -8.68
CA GLY A 45 -25.01 8.20 -8.61
C GLY A 45 -23.51 8.00 -8.95
N ARG A 46 -22.96 8.82 -9.85
CA ARG A 46 -21.53 8.82 -10.23
C ARG A 46 -20.95 10.24 -10.11
N PRO A 47 -19.97 10.50 -9.24
CA PRO A 47 -19.28 11.78 -9.18
C PRO A 47 -18.45 11.98 -10.45
N GLY A 48 -18.38 13.22 -10.96
CA GLY A 48 -17.51 13.57 -12.09
C GLY A 48 -17.96 13.11 -13.48
N ASP A 49 -18.89 12.14 -13.60
CA ASP A 49 -19.33 11.65 -14.91
C ASP A 49 -20.04 12.74 -15.75
N ILE A 50 -19.71 12.77 -17.05
CA ILE A 50 -20.42 13.53 -18.09
C ILE A 50 -21.52 12.65 -18.74
N LEU A 51 -22.44 13.24 -19.50
CA LEU A 51 -23.58 12.49 -20.06
C LEU A 51 -23.20 11.25 -20.89
N THR A 52 -22.10 11.27 -21.64
CA THR A 52 -21.65 10.10 -22.41
C THR A 52 -21.21 8.94 -21.50
N GLN A 53 -20.51 9.25 -20.41
CA GLN A 53 -20.12 8.24 -19.42
C GLN A 53 -21.35 7.72 -18.65
N ILE A 54 -22.32 8.59 -18.34
CA ILE A 54 -23.60 8.16 -17.75
C ILE A 54 -24.31 7.19 -18.70
N GLN A 55 -24.34 7.50 -20.01
CA GLN A 55 -24.92 6.62 -21.03
C GLN A 55 -24.24 5.24 -21.06
N ASP A 56 -22.91 5.18 -21.07
CA ASP A 56 -22.15 3.92 -21.08
C ASP A 56 -22.47 3.06 -19.84
N ARG A 57 -22.71 3.71 -18.70
CA ARG A 57 -23.05 3.05 -17.43
C ARG A 57 -24.51 2.63 -17.29
N VAL A 58 -25.42 3.06 -18.18
CA VAL A 58 -26.84 2.61 -18.14
C VAL A 58 -26.94 1.09 -18.13
N ALA A 59 -26.01 0.39 -18.80
CA ALA A 59 -25.92 -1.06 -18.80
C ALA A 59 -25.82 -1.69 -17.39
N ASN A 60 -25.31 -0.96 -16.40
CA ASN A 60 -25.19 -1.42 -15.02
C ASN A 60 -26.51 -1.34 -14.25
N SER A 61 -27.44 -0.47 -14.68
CA SER A 61 -28.69 -0.21 -13.96
C SER A 61 -29.92 -0.87 -14.58
N ILE A 62 -29.93 -1.11 -15.90
CA ILE A 62 -31.10 -1.65 -16.60
C ILE A 62 -31.50 -3.05 -16.14
N GLY A 63 -30.57 -3.82 -15.56
CA GLY A 63 -30.89 -5.13 -15.01
C GLY A 63 -31.85 -5.03 -13.82
N TYR A 64 -31.79 -3.96 -13.02
CA TYR A 64 -32.66 -3.75 -11.86
C TYR A 64 -34.12 -3.43 -12.23
N LYS A 65 -34.38 -3.19 -13.53
CA LYS A 65 -35.70 -2.89 -14.09
C LYS A 65 -36.52 -1.88 -13.27
N PRO A 66 -35.94 -0.72 -12.88
CA PRO A 66 -36.68 0.26 -12.10
C PRO A 66 -37.95 0.72 -12.85
N ASN A 67 -39.09 0.72 -12.16
CA ASN A 67 -40.32 1.33 -12.68
C ASN A 67 -40.31 2.85 -12.58
N ILE A 68 -39.48 3.42 -11.70
CA ILE A 68 -39.23 4.86 -11.57
C ILE A 68 -37.72 5.10 -11.65
N VAL A 69 -37.29 6.00 -12.53
CA VAL A 69 -35.90 6.47 -12.61
C VAL A 69 -35.85 7.96 -12.37
N ILE A 70 -35.05 8.40 -11.40
CA ILE A 70 -34.77 9.82 -11.17
C ILE A 70 -33.43 10.19 -11.81
N ILE A 71 -33.37 11.29 -12.56
CA ILE A 71 -32.15 11.71 -13.27
C ILE A 71 -31.84 13.17 -12.92
N ASN A 72 -30.65 13.38 -12.34
CA ASN A 72 -29.98 14.67 -12.22
C ASN A 72 -28.56 14.49 -12.78
N GLY A 73 -28.33 14.91 -14.03
CA GLY A 73 -27.08 14.70 -14.76
C GLY A 73 -26.85 15.78 -15.82
N GLY A 74 -25.59 16.13 -16.07
CA GLY A 74 -25.18 17.22 -16.98
C GLY A 74 -24.44 18.38 -16.31
N THR A 75 -24.27 18.36 -14.98
CA THR A 75 -23.48 19.38 -14.26
C THR A 75 -22.03 19.40 -14.73
N ASN A 76 -21.41 18.23 -14.93
CA ASN A 76 -20.01 18.14 -15.39
C ASN A 76 -19.86 18.55 -16.86
N ASP A 77 -20.84 18.26 -17.70
CA ASP A 77 -20.91 18.79 -19.06
C ASP A 77 -20.95 20.32 -19.06
N GLY A 78 -21.78 20.92 -18.19
CA GLY A 78 -21.86 22.35 -17.99
C GLY A 78 -20.53 22.95 -17.49
N ASN A 79 -19.92 22.33 -16.49
CA ASN A 79 -18.64 22.76 -15.90
C ASN A 79 -17.48 22.65 -16.93
N GLY A 80 -17.50 21.63 -17.78
CA GLY A 80 -16.49 21.38 -18.82
C GLY A 80 -16.74 22.11 -20.14
N ASP A 81 -17.85 22.84 -20.29
CA ASP A 81 -18.29 23.47 -21.55
C ASP A 81 -18.41 22.46 -22.72
N LEU A 82 -18.87 21.24 -22.41
CA LEU A 82 -18.88 20.11 -23.33
C LEU A 82 -20.20 20.05 -24.11
N ASP A 83 -20.14 20.36 -25.41
CA ASP A 83 -21.24 20.20 -26.38
C ASP A 83 -22.62 20.62 -25.82
N ILE A 84 -22.69 21.86 -25.34
CA ILE A 84 -23.87 22.40 -24.67
C ILE A 84 -25.05 22.53 -25.63
N SER A 85 -24.80 22.74 -26.93
CA SER A 85 -25.84 22.82 -27.95
C SER A 85 -26.62 21.53 -28.15
N ASN A 86 -26.01 20.38 -27.89
CA ASN A 86 -26.62 19.05 -28.11
C ASN A 86 -26.77 18.25 -26.82
N VAL A 87 -26.73 18.91 -25.64
CA VAL A 87 -26.91 18.24 -24.34
C VAL A 87 -28.29 17.56 -24.23
N GLY A 88 -29.33 18.15 -24.84
CA GLY A 88 -30.66 17.55 -24.93
C GLY A 88 -30.65 16.23 -25.70
N ASP A 89 -29.92 16.15 -26.82
CA ASP A 89 -29.79 14.92 -27.62
C ASP A 89 -29.01 13.83 -26.88
N ARG A 90 -27.95 14.21 -26.15
CA ARG A 90 -27.18 13.26 -25.33
C ARG A 90 -28.00 12.73 -24.15
N MET A 91 -28.76 13.59 -23.47
CA MET A 91 -29.73 13.13 -22.46
C MET A 91 -30.80 12.24 -23.08
N ASN A 92 -31.27 12.57 -24.28
CA ASN A 92 -32.24 11.78 -25.01
C ASN A 92 -31.74 10.36 -25.33
N ASN A 93 -30.44 10.19 -25.57
CA ASN A 93 -29.83 8.86 -25.75
C ASN A 93 -29.89 8.03 -24.46
N ILE A 94 -29.67 8.64 -23.29
CA ILE A 94 -29.83 7.98 -21.98
C ILE A 94 -31.29 7.55 -21.78
N LEU A 95 -32.25 8.46 -22.04
CA LEU A 95 -33.69 8.14 -21.95
C LEU A 95 -34.10 6.99 -22.88
N ASN A 96 -33.61 7.01 -24.13
CA ASN A 96 -33.85 5.94 -25.09
C ASN A 96 -33.23 4.62 -24.63
N ALA A 97 -32.01 4.63 -24.10
CA ALA A 97 -31.36 3.43 -23.59
C ALA A 97 -32.18 2.76 -22.47
N LEU A 98 -32.76 3.57 -21.56
CA LEU A 98 -33.64 3.08 -20.51
C LEU A 98 -34.94 2.50 -21.07
N TRP A 99 -35.69 3.23 -21.91
CA TRP A 99 -36.96 2.73 -22.44
C TRP A 99 -36.83 1.60 -23.46
N ASN A 100 -35.66 1.45 -24.10
CA ASN A 100 -35.39 0.36 -25.03
C ASN A 100 -34.85 -0.90 -24.32
N ALA A 101 -34.52 -0.82 -23.03
CA ALA A 101 -34.12 -1.98 -22.25
C ALA A 101 -35.30 -2.93 -22.04
N ALA A 102 -35.00 -4.22 -21.93
CA ALA A 102 -36.00 -5.26 -21.72
C ALA A 102 -36.86 -4.95 -20.48
N ASP A 103 -38.18 -5.08 -20.64
CA ASP A 103 -39.20 -4.82 -19.60
C ASP A 103 -39.26 -3.38 -19.05
N MET A 104 -38.53 -2.42 -19.63
CA MET A 104 -38.46 -1.03 -19.15
C MET A 104 -39.19 -0.02 -20.06
N SER A 105 -39.95 -0.47 -21.06
CA SER A 105 -40.65 0.42 -22.00
C SER A 105 -41.68 1.34 -21.33
N ASP A 106 -42.16 0.95 -20.14
CA ASP A 106 -43.13 1.68 -19.33
C ASP A 106 -42.51 2.42 -18.14
N THR A 107 -41.19 2.36 -17.95
CA THR A 107 -40.49 3.05 -16.85
C THR A 107 -40.81 4.54 -16.85
N CYS A 108 -41.18 5.06 -15.68
CA CYS A 108 -41.47 6.46 -15.46
C CYS A 108 -40.20 7.24 -15.09
N ILE A 109 -39.82 8.22 -15.91
CA ILE A 109 -38.59 8.98 -15.70
C ILE A 109 -38.91 10.36 -15.10
N MET A 110 -38.31 10.68 -13.96
CA MET A 110 -38.32 12.01 -13.36
C MET A 110 -37.02 12.71 -13.75
N LEU A 111 -37.06 13.46 -14.85
CA LEU A 111 -35.89 14.23 -15.31
C LEU A 111 -35.88 15.57 -14.58
N SER A 112 -34.82 15.83 -13.81
CA SER A 112 -34.67 17.11 -13.14
C SER A 112 -33.98 18.14 -14.03
N THR A 113 -34.27 19.42 -13.80
CA THR A 113 -33.32 20.47 -14.16
C THR A 113 -32.08 20.36 -13.27
N LEU A 114 -30.95 20.92 -13.70
CA LEU A 114 -29.74 21.00 -12.88
C LEU A 114 -30.00 21.90 -11.67
N ILE A 115 -29.13 21.84 -10.67
CA ILE A 115 -29.07 22.75 -9.50
C ILE A 115 -28.04 23.87 -9.72
N PRO A 116 -28.11 25.02 -9.01
CA PRO A 116 -27.13 26.10 -9.17
C PRO A 116 -25.71 25.64 -8.82
N THR A 117 -24.71 26.28 -9.41
CA THR A 117 -23.30 26.07 -9.03
C THR A 117 -22.53 27.38 -9.08
N THR A 118 -21.48 27.51 -8.27
CA THR A 118 -20.54 28.64 -8.37
C THR A 118 -19.39 28.39 -9.35
N ASN A 119 -19.33 27.21 -10.01
CA ASN A 119 -18.44 27.00 -11.14
C ASN A 119 -18.81 27.96 -12.29
N ALA A 120 -17.83 28.72 -12.81
CA ALA A 120 -18.10 29.77 -13.79
C ALA A 120 -18.74 29.25 -15.10
N ASN A 121 -18.24 28.13 -15.63
CA ASN A 121 -18.80 27.51 -16.84
C ASN A 121 -20.17 26.90 -16.56
N GLY A 122 -20.29 26.15 -15.45
CA GLY A 122 -21.55 25.55 -15.02
C GLY A 122 -22.66 26.59 -14.85
N ALA A 123 -22.37 27.68 -14.15
CA ALA A 123 -23.30 28.79 -13.92
C ALA A 123 -23.76 29.44 -15.24
N LYS A 124 -22.83 29.66 -16.18
CA LYS A 124 -23.12 30.19 -17.52
C LYS A 124 -23.99 29.25 -18.34
N ASN A 125 -23.71 27.95 -18.29
CA ASN A 125 -24.30 26.95 -19.19
C ASN A 125 -25.62 26.36 -18.68
N ARG A 126 -25.85 26.39 -17.36
CA ARG A 126 -27.03 25.83 -16.67
C ARG A 126 -28.36 26.18 -17.33
N ALA A 127 -28.59 27.47 -17.64
CA ALA A 127 -29.87 27.92 -18.20
C ALA A 127 -30.16 27.28 -19.58
N ALA A 128 -29.13 27.14 -20.42
CA ALA A 128 -29.25 26.51 -21.73
C ALA A 128 -29.54 25.00 -21.62
N ILE A 129 -28.88 24.31 -20.68
CA ILE A 129 -29.10 22.89 -20.41
C ILE A 129 -30.53 22.67 -19.88
N ASN A 130 -30.93 23.43 -18.86
CA ASN A 130 -32.26 23.30 -18.25
C ASN A 130 -33.39 23.58 -19.25
N SER A 131 -33.21 24.56 -20.15
CA SER A 131 -34.15 24.81 -21.25
C SER A 131 -34.34 23.59 -22.15
N GLN A 132 -33.24 22.95 -22.56
CA GLN A 132 -33.29 21.73 -23.37
C GLN A 132 -33.96 20.57 -22.63
N TYR A 133 -33.70 20.39 -21.33
CA TYR A 133 -34.36 19.33 -20.55
C TYR A 133 -35.87 19.57 -20.42
N ARG A 134 -36.33 20.81 -20.21
CA ARG A 134 -37.76 21.15 -20.21
C ARG A 134 -38.42 20.85 -21.55
N SER A 135 -37.78 21.24 -22.66
CA SER A 135 -38.25 20.92 -24.01
C SER A 135 -38.28 19.41 -24.27
N LEU A 136 -37.28 18.68 -23.79
CA LEU A 136 -37.19 17.23 -23.94
C LEU A 136 -38.30 16.50 -23.17
N VAL A 137 -38.56 16.87 -21.91
CA VAL A 137 -39.69 16.32 -21.14
C VAL A 137 -41.01 16.56 -21.86
N THR A 138 -41.25 17.80 -22.32
CA THR A 138 -42.48 18.15 -23.04
C THR A 138 -42.64 17.31 -24.31
N THR A 139 -41.56 17.17 -25.10
CA THR A 139 -41.56 16.42 -26.35
C THR A 139 -41.87 14.94 -26.10
N ARG A 140 -41.15 14.31 -25.17
CA ARG A 140 -41.30 12.88 -24.87
C ARG A 140 -42.65 12.56 -24.19
N SER A 141 -43.17 13.47 -23.37
CA SER A 141 -44.50 13.34 -22.78
C SER A 141 -45.60 13.37 -23.87
N ASN A 142 -45.49 14.26 -24.87
CA ASN A 142 -46.40 14.31 -26.01
C ASN A 142 -46.33 13.07 -26.92
N GLU A 143 -45.21 12.35 -26.91
CA GLU A 143 -45.04 11.06 -27.57
C GLU A 143 -45.62 9.88 -26.75
N GLY A 144 -46.21 10.15 -25.58
CA GLY A 144 -46.84 9.17 -24.72
C GLY A 144 -45.90 8.43 -23.75
N LYS A 145 -44.61 8.79 -23.71
CA LYS A 145 -43.64 8.25 -22.75
C LYS A 145 -43.99 8.71 -21.33
N CYS A 146 -43.75 7.85 -20.33
CA CYS A 146 -43.90 8.24 -18.93
C CYS A 146 -42.69 9.09 -18.50
N ILE A 147 -42.82 10.40 -18.55
CA ILE A 147 -41.76 11.33 -18.15
C ILE A 147 -42.35 12.59 -17.52
N TYR A 148 -41.73 13.02 -16.43
CA TYR A 148 -42.14 14.19 -15.66
C TYR A 148 -40.93 15.06 -15.33
N LEU A 149 -41.15 16.37 -15.25
CA LEU A 149 -40.13 17.33 -14.89
C LEU A 149 -40.08 17.48 -13.37
N ALA A 150 -38.93 17.18 -12.77
CA ALA A 150 -38.61 17.56 -11.39
C ALA A 150 -37.87 18.91 -11.42
N ASP A 151 -38.61 20.02 -11.44
CA ASP A 151 -37.98 21.33 -11.69
C ASP A 151 -37.26 21.87 -10.44
N MET A 152 -35.94 21.76 -10.45
CA MET A 152 -35.01 22.27 -9.43
C MET A 152 -34.53 23.70 -9.73
N ASP A 153 -35.01 24.31 -10.81
CA ASP A 153 -34.69 25.64 -11.31
C ASP A 153 -35.99 26.43 -11.54
N LEU A 154 -36.84 26.51 -10.52
CA LEU A 154 -38.21 27.02 -10.61
C LEU A 154 -38.29 28.33 -11.42
N ALA A 155 -39.16 28.32 -12.43
CA ALA A 155 -39.49 29.53 -13.17
C ALA A 155 -40.18 30.57 -12.25
N ASN A 156 -39.99 31.87 -12.54
CA ASN A 156 -40.58 33.04 -11.85
C ASN A 156 -39.77 33.67 -10.70
N GLU A 157 -38.45 33.84 -10.86
CA GLU A 157 -37.58 34.58 -9.90
C GLU A 157 -37.49 33.98 -8.48
N LYS A 158 -38.12 32.83 -8.24
CA LYS A 158 -38.05 32.12 -6.96
C LYS A 158 -36.74 31.34 -6.87
N VAL A 159 -35.89 31.77 -5.94
CA VAL A 159 -34.64 31.08 -5.62
C VAL A 159 -34.98 29.80 -4.85
N TRP A 160 -34.93 28.66 -5.54
CA TRP A 160 -35.18 27.36 -4.91
C TRP A 160 -33.98 26.88 -4.08
N PHE A 161 -32.75 27.14 -4.54
CA PHE A 161 -31.52 26.82 -3.83
C PHE A 161 -30.75 28.08 -3.47
N ASP A 162 -30.36 28.21 -2.21
CA ASP A 162 -29.60 29.33 -1.68
C ASP A 162 -28.17 28.87 -1.32
N PHE A 163 -27.14 29.52 -1.87
CA PHE A 163 -25.74 29.15 -1.63
C PHE A 163 -25.30 29.32 -0.16
N ASP A 164 -25.92 30.23 0.59
CA ASP A 164 -25.56 30.50 1.98
C ASP A 164 -26.15 29.46 2.95
N THR A 165 -27.22 28.77 2.55
CA THR A 165 -27.95 27.85 3.46
C THR A 165 -28.07 26.42 2.98
N ASP A 166 -28.06 26.18 1.67
CA ASP A 166 -28.29 24.87 1.07
C ASP A 166 -26.97 24.21 0.60
N TYR A 167 -25.83 24.87 0.78
CA TYR A 167 -24.47 24.39 0.50
C TYR A 167 -23.56 24.60 1.72
N SER A 168 -22.38 23.94 1.73
CA SER A 168 -21.35 24.23 2.73
C SER A 168 -20.56 25.48 2.31
N ALA A 169 -20.24 26.36 3.27
CA ALA A 169 -19.36 27.50 3.05
C ALA A 169 -17.91 27.08 2.68
N GLU A 170 -17.54 25.84 2.99
CA GLU A 170 -16.23 25.26 2.69
C GLU A 170 -16.15 24.66 1.27
N GLU A 171 -17.29 24.49 0.59
CA GLU A 171 -17.32 23.91 -0.74
C GLU A 171 -17.07 24.99 -1.82
N SER A 172 -15.97 24.86 -2.56
CA SER A 172 -15.62 25.78 -3.64
C SER A 172 -14.96 25.04 -4.81
N PRO A 173 -15.58 25.02 -6.01
CA PRO A 173 -16.90 25.58 -6.32
C PRO A 173 -18.02 24.80 -5.63
N ALA A 174 -19.10 25.48 -5.26
CA ALA A 174 -20.31 24.88 -4.72
C ALA A 174 -21.01 24.10 -5.84
N VAL A 175 -21.03 22.78 -5.70
CA VAL A 175 -21.60 21.83 -6.67
C VAL A 175 -22.50 20.82 -5.94
N HIS A 176 -22.22 20.54 -4.67
CA HIS A 176 -22.86 19.50 -3.87
C HIS A 176 -23.63 20.14 -2.69
N PRO A 177 -24.98 20.10 -2.73
CA PRO A 177 -25.76 20.64 -1.63
C PRO A 177 -25.48 19.93 -0.29
N ASN A 178 -25.69 20.65 0.80
CA ASN A 178 -25.68 20.09 2.16
C ASN A 178 -26.96 19.29 2.45
N ASP A 179 -27.14 18.80 3.68
CA ASP A 179 -28.34 18.05 4.10
C ASP A 179 -29.66 18.76 3.75
N LYS A 180 -29.74 20.08 3.96
CA LYS A 180 -30.91 20.90 3.66
C LYS A 180 -31.17 20.98 2.16
N GLY A 181 -30.12 21.21 1.36
CA GLY A 181 -30.23 21.23 -0.09
C GLY A 181 -30.64 19.87 -0.68
N HIS A 182 -30.13 18.75 -0.12
CA HIS A 182 -30.57 17.41 -0.52
C HIS A 182 -32.05 17.16 -0.20
N ARG A 183 -32.59 17.69 0.91
CA ARG A 183 -34.04 17.64 1.20
C ARG A 183 -34.88 18.41 0.18
N LYS A 184 -34.40 19.57 -0.29
CA LYS A 184 -35.06 20.31 -1.38
C LYS A 184 -35.06 19.55 -2.71
N MET A 185 -33.98 18.85 -3.03
CA MET A 185 -33.95 17.95 -4.19
C MET A 185 -34.98 16.81 -4.04
N ALA A 186 -35.04 16.21 -2.85
CA ALA A 186 -36.00 15.14 -2.55
C ALA A 186 -37.45 15.63 -2.72
N ALA A 187 -37.78 16.85 -2.28
CA ALA A 187 -39.10 17.44 -2.45
C ALA A 187 -39.51 17.61 -3.93
N ALA A 188 -38.58 18.06 -4.80
CA ALA A 188 -38.85 18.20 -6.23
C ALA A 188 -39.11 16.83 -6.91
N PHE A 189 -38.32 15.81 -6.57
CA PHE A 189 -38.55 14.45 -7.07
C PHE A 189 -39.83 13.83 -6.52
N TYR A 190 -40.11 14.01 -5.23
CA TYR A 190 -41.33 13.54 -4.59
C TYR A 190 -42.58 14.10 -5.30
N GLN A 191 -42.60 15.40 -5.63
CA GLN A 191 -43.70 16.03 -6.37
C GLN A 191 -43.86 15.46 -7.79
N ALA A 192 -42.75 15.23 -8.50
CA ALA A 192 -42.80 14.63 -9.84
C ALA A 192 -43.33 13.19 -9.80
N ILE A 193 -42.93 12.40 -8.79
CA ILE A 193 -43.41 11.02 -8.58
C ILE A 193 -44.90 11.01 -8.24
N HIS A 194 -45.35 11.87 -7.32
CA HIS A 194 -46.78 11.98 -6.97
C HIS A 194 -47.62 12.39 -8.17
N LYS A 195 -47.12 13.31 -9.02
CA LYS A 195 -47.81 13.64 -10.27
C LYS A 195 -47.95 12.44 -11.21
N ALA A 196 -46.92 11.60 -11.33
CA ALA A 196 -46.98 10.38 -12.13
C ALA A 196 -47.95 9.33 -11.55
N LEU A 197 -48.06 9.26 -10.22
CA LEU A 197 -49.01 8.40 -9.51
C LEU A 197 -50.45 8.89 -9.70
N ASP A 198 -50.70 10.19 -9.55
CA ASP A 198 -52.02 10.82 -9.75
C ASP A 198 -52.53 10.64 -11.19
N ASP A 199 -51.62 10.72 -12.17
CA ASP A 199 -51.92 10.45 -13.59
C ASP A 199 -52.05 8.94 -13.89
N ASN A 200 -51.90 8.07 -12.88
CA ASN A 200 -51.96 6.61 -12.96
C ASN A 200 -51.00 6.04 -14.02
N ARG A 201 -49.81 6.63 -14.11
CA ARG A 201 -48.78 6.30 -15.11
C ARG A 201 -47.70 5.34 -14.59
N VAL A 202 -47.48 5.29 -13.28
CA VAL A 202 -46.52 4.38 -12.65
C VAL A 202 -47.06 2.95 -12.66
N LYS A 203 -46.29 2.01 -13.20
CA LYS A 203 -46.62 0.57 -13.19
C LYS A 203 -45.82 -0.16 -12.12
N ALA A 204 -46.26 -1.38 -11.78
CA ALA A 204 -45.49 -2.26 -10.91
C ALA A 204 -44.09 -2.52 -11.54
N ALA A 205 -43.07 -2.58 -10.69
CA ALA A 205 -41.72 -2.95 -11.13
C ALA A 205 -41.73 -4.40 -11.63
N PRO A 206 -41.14 -4.67 -12.81
CA PRO A 206 -40.86 -6.04 -13.21
C PRO A 206 -39.89 -6.71 -12.23
N ASP A 207 -40.01 -8.03 -12.07
CA ASP A 207 -39.03 -8.80 -11.31
C ASP A 207 -37.65 -8.75 -12.00
N PHE A 208 -36.61 -8.60 -11.19
CA PHE A 208 -35.22 -8.76 -11.60
C PHE A 208 -34.55 -9.86 -10.78
N ASP A 209 -33.56 -10.53 -11.38
CA ASP A 209 -32.82 -11.61 -10.73
C ASP A 209 -31.53 -11.04 -10.12
N THR A 210 -31.39 -11.17 -8.80
CA THR A 210 -30.14 -10.93 -8.10
C THR A 210 -29.19 -12.10 -8.37
N GLY A 211 -28.76 -12.24 -9.62
CA GLY A 211 -27.93 -13.32 -10.12
C GLY A 211 -26.57 -12.83 -10.62
N ASP A 212 -25.54 -13.57 -10.26
CA ASP A 212 -24.13 -13.36 -10.62
C ASP A 212 -23.93 -13.49 -12.13
N GLY A 213 -23.97 -12.37 -12.86
CA GLY A 213 -24.13 -12.45 -14.32
C GLY A 213 -23.28 -11.51 -15.16
N LYS A 214 -22.67 -10.45 -14.61
CA LYS A 214 -21.73 -9.64 -15.38
C LYS A 214 -20.33 -9.75 -14.78
N THR A 215 -19.42 -10.18 -15.63
CA THR A 215 -17.98 -9.97 -15.51
C THR A 215 -17.64 -8.59 -16.09
N GLY A 216 -16.58 -7.94 -15.58
CA GLY A 216 -16.05 -6.68 -16.12
C GLY A 216 -16.66 -5.39 -15.58
N CYS A 217 -17.01 -5.31 -14.28
CA CYS A 217 -17.35 -4.03 -13.66
C CYS A 217 -16.35 -3.62 -12.58
N ASP A 218 -16.13 -2.31 -12.50
CA ASP A 218 -15.24 -1.69 -11.52
C ASP A 218 -15.62 -2.01 -10.06
N LYS A 219 -14.61 -2.25 -9.24
CA LYS A 219 -14.72 -2.47 -7.79
C LYS A 219 -14.68 -1.14 -7.02
N PHE A 220 -15.61 -0.98 -6.08
CA PHE A 220 -15.68 0.18 -5.19
C PHE A 220 -15.71 -0.26 -3.73
N ALA A 221 -15.10 0.53 -2.84
CA ALA A 221 -15.18 0.28 -1.41
C ALA A 221 -16.65 0.20 -0.93
N GLY A 222 -16.93 -0.74 -0.02
CA GLY A 222 -18.25 -0.91 0.59
C GLY A 222 -19.19 -1.92 -0.09
N ASN A 223 -18.81 -2.46 -1.25
CA ASN A 223 -19.60 -3.52 -1.93
C ASN A 223 -19.10 -4.95 -1.66
N GLY A 224 -18.13 -5.14 -0.75
CA GLY A 224 -17.60 -6.45 -0.40
C GLY A 224 -18.55 -7.26 0.51
N ILE A 225 -18.50 -8.58 0.41
CA ILE A 225 -19.29 -9.50 1.25
C ILE A 225 -18.37 -10.13 2.30
N ASP A 226 -18.59 -9.83 3.58
CA ASP A 226 -17.82 -10.45 4.67
C ASP A 226 -18.05 -11.96 4.70
N ALA A 227 -16.96 -12.74 4.72
CA ALA A 227 -17.02 -14.18 4.92
C ALA A 227 -17.56 -14.58 6.30
N GLY A 228 -17.59 -13.65 7.26
CA GLY A 228 -18.29 -13.75 8.55
C GLY A 228 -17.41 -14.09 9.76
N GLY A 229 -16.28 -14.77 9.56
CA GLY A 229 -15.33 -15.16 10.62
C GLY A 229 -13.91 -15.26 10.10
N LEU A 230 -12.97 -15.78 10.90
CA LEU A 230 -11.58 -15.95 10.41
C LEU A 230 -11.55 -17.07 9.35
N THR A 231 -11.16 -16.70 8.15
CA THR A 231 -10.95 -17.62 7.03
C THR A 231 -9.61 -18.35 7.19
N GLN A 232 -8.60 -17.68 7.76
CA GLN A 232 -7.31 -18.28 8.12
C GLN A 232 -7.06 -18.28 9.63
N ARG A 233 -6.55 -19.40 10.16
CA ARG A 233 -6.40 -19.68 11.60
C ARG A 233 -4.98 -19.53 12.15
N GLY A 234 -4.04 -19.05 11.35
CA GLY A 234 -2.67 -18.79 11.80
C GLY A 234 -1.62 -19.83 11.43
N SER A 235 -1.76 -20.50 10.29
CA SER A 235 -0.75 -21.47 9.82
C SER A 235 0.58 -20.81 9.47
N GLY A 236 1.65 -21.60 9.33
CA GLY A 236 2.99 -21.13 9.00
C GLY A 236 3.95 -21.13 10.20
N TYR A 237 5.20 -20.75 9.96
CA TYR A 237 6.28 -20.79 10.95
C TYR A 237 7.09 -19.48 10.95
N ASP A 238 7.48 -19.01 12.12
CA ASP A 238 8.44 -17.91 12.27
C ASP A 238 9.68 -18.39 13.02
N ASP A 239 10.66 -17.52 13.19
CA ASP A 239 11.85 -17.80 13.99
C ASP A 239 11.70 -17.33 15.45
N GLY A 240 10.47 -17.01 15.87
CA GLY A 240 10.12 -16.65 17.23
C GLY A 240 10.81 -15.39 17.76
N ILE A 241 10.89 -15.27 19.08
CA ILE A 241 11.55 -14.16 19.78
C ILE A 241 13.06 -14.19 19.50
N TYR A 242 13.69 -13.01 19.37
CA TYR A 242 15.14 -12.91 19.29
C TYR A 242 15.80 -13.27 20.62
N TYR A 243 16.68 -14.28 20.58
CA TYR A 243 17.55 -14.64 21.68
C TYR A 243 18.99 -14.28 21.33
N HIS A 244 19.55 -13.33 22.08
CA HIS A 244 20.93 -12.91 21.92
C HIS A 244 21.89 -13.92 22.56
N ASN A 245 22.98 -14.20 21.85
CA ASN A 245 24.17 -14.81 22.38
C ASN A 245 25.38 -14.24 21.65
N SER A 246 26.56 -14.34 22.23
CA SER A 246 27.78 -13.88 21.57
C SER A 246 29.04 -14.56 22.06
N ASP A 247 30.04 -14.60 21.17
CA ASP A 247 31.39 -15.08 21.45
C ASP A 247 32.32 -13.87 21.64
N ASP A 248 33.06 -13.80 22.75
CA ASP A 248 34.11 -12.78 22.94
C ASP A 248 35.30 -13.09 22.02
N MET A 249 35.53 -12.21 21.05
CA MET A 249 36.59 -12.37 20.06
C MET A 249 37.88 -11.62 20.45
N GLY A 250 37.90 -10.98 21.62
CA GLY A 250 39.04 -10.20 22.08
C GLY A 250 39.24 -8.92 21.27
N ILE A 251 40.47 -8.41 21.29
CA ILE A 251 40.87 -7.18 20.60
C ILE A 251 41.27 -7.52 19.17
N LEU A 252 40.57 -6.93 18.20
CA LEU A 252 40.79 -7.18 16.77
C LEU A 252 41.61 -6.07 16.10
N TRP A 253 41.59 -4.87 16.69
CA TRP A 253 42.26 -3.70 16.14
C TRP A 253 42.68 -2.75 17.26
N SER A 254 43.76 -1.99 17.04
CA SER A 254 44.21 -0.94 17.96
C SER A 254 44.94 0.19 17.24
N ALA A 255 44.73 1.42 17.72
CA ALA A 255 45.55 2.57 17.34
C ALA A 255 45.65 3.59 18.48
N ASP A 256 46.69 4.42 18.42
CA ASP A 256 46.84 5.59 19.29
C ASP A 256 46.36 6.84 18.53
N SER A 257 45.55 7.66 19.19
CA SER A 257 44.95 8.89 18.67
C SER A 257 45.39 10.07 19.51
N ASP A 258 45.55 11.25 18.90
CA ASP A 258 45.79 12.49 19.65
C ASP A 258 44.50 13.02 20.33
N TRP A 259 43.34 12.44 20.02
CA TRP A 259 42.05 12.90 20.50
C TRP A 259 41.15 11.76 20.98
N ASP A 260 40.26 12.12 21.90
CA ASP A 260 39.11 11.34 22.32
C ASP A 260 37.84 12.21 22.22
N ARG A 261 37.12 12.10 21.10
CA ARG A 261 36.02 13.00 20.74
C ARG A 261 34.88 12.31 19.97
N GLY A 262 34.73 11.00 20.14
CA GLY A 262 33.70 10.21 19.46
C GLY A 262 33.95 10.01 17.96
N GLN A 263 35.22 9.94 17.56
CA GLN A 263 35.65 9.92 16.15
C GLN A 263 35.43 8.59 15.41
N TRP A 264 35.23 7.48 16.12
CA TRP A 264 35.16 6.15 15.52
C TRP A 264 33.74 5.83 15.01
N LYS A 265 33.64 5.30 13.78
CA LYS A 265 32.39 4.96 13.09
C LYS A 265 32.52 3.63 12.37
N PHE A 266 31.38 3.01 12.10
CA PHE A 266 31.24 1.80 11.28
C PHE A 266 30.27 2.09 10.14
N ALA A 267 30.55 1.57 8.94
CA ALA A 267 29.73 1.78 7.75
C ALA A 267 29.94 0.69 6.70
N ARG A 268 28.88 0.34 5.98
CA ARG A 268 28.91 -0.50 4.76
C ARG A 268 29.45 0.31 3.59
N LEU A 269 30.78 0.36 3.45
CA LEU A 269 31.39 1.19 2.40
C LEU A 269 31.48 0.49 1.04
N PHE A 270 31.62 -0.83 1.03
CA PHE A 270 31.95 -1.61 -0.19
C PHE A 270 30.88 -2.62 -0.58
N ASP A 271 30.13 -3.14 0.39
CA ASP A 271 29.10 -4.15 0.16
C ASP A 271 28.11 -4.18 1.33
N THR A 272 27.01 -4.93 1.14
CA THR A 272 25.93 -5.07 2.12
C THR A 272 26.27 -5.99 3.30
N LYS A 273 27.41 -6.69 3.27
CA LYS A 273 27.71 -7.80 4.18
C LYS A 273 28.63 -7.42 5.34
N TYR A 274 29.50 -6.44 5.14
CA TYR A 274 30.53 -6.10 6.11
C TYR A 274 30.63 -4.61 6.34
N ASP A 275 30.76 -4.23 7.61
CA ASP A 275 31.02 -2.85 7.99
C ASP A 275 32.53 -2.64 8.16
N ASP A 276 32.99 -1.48 7.71
CA ASP A 276 34.37 -1.02 7.78
C ASP A 276 34.55 0.01 8.90
N LEU A 277 35.76 0.14 9.44
CA LEU A 277 36.06 1.07 10.54
C LEU A 277 36.56 2.40 9.97
N LEU A 278 36.00 3.51 10.44
CA LEU A 278 36.42 4.87 10.07
C LEU A 278 36.77 5.71 11.30
N ALA A 279 37.71 6.64 11.14
CA ALA A 279 38.00 7.68 12.11
C ALA A 279 37.84 9.07 11.50
N TRP A 280 36.95 9.88 12.06
CA TRP A 280 36.82 11.30 11.69
C TRP A 280 38.04 12.11 12.11
N LEU A 281 38.66 12.80 11.16
CA LEU A 281 39.80 13.66 11.37
C LEU A 281 39.55 15.06 10.78
N SER A 282 39.42 16.06 11.63
CA SER A 282 39.50 17.46 11.18
C SER A 282 40.95 17.78 10.78
N THR A 283 41.12 18.21 9.53
CA THR A 283 42.40 18.65 8.94
C THR A 283 42.51 20.17 8.88
N GLY A 284 41.48 20.89 9.34
CA GLY A 284 41.38 22.34 9.39
C GLY A 284 39.95 22.79 9.74
N ASP A 285 39.73 24.11 9.80
CA ASP A 285 38.43 24.69 10.21
C ASP A 285 37.27 24.31 9.28
N ASN A 286 37.57 24.04 8.01
CA ASN A 286 36.59 23.70 6.97
C ASN A 286 37.00 22.46 6.15
N SER A 287 37.87 21.61 6.70
CA SER A 287 38.32 20.40 6.03
C SER A 287 38.38 19.21 6.98
N GLN A 288 37.99 18.07 6.45
CA GLN A 288 38.01 16.80 7.15
C GLN A 288 38.41 15.67 6.20
N GLU A 289 38.95 14.62 6.79
CA GLU A 289 39.11 13.32 6.15
C GLU A 289 38.65 12.22 7.11
N TYR A 290 38.46 11.03 6.58
CA TYR A 290 38.16 9.82 7.34
C TYR A 290 39.27 8.82 7.07
N VAL A 291 40.02 8.46 8.11
CA VAL A 291 40.97 7.35 7.99
C VAL A 291 40.17 6.07 7.96
N VAL A 292 40.35 5.25 6.92
CA VAL A 292 39.56 4.03 6.70
C VAL A 292 40.41 2.80 6.97
N TRP A 293 39.87 1.90 7.78
CA TRP A 293 40.34 0.52 7.92
C TRP A 293 39.28 -0.40 7.31
N ALA A 294 39.58 -0.88 6.10
CA ALA A 294 38.71 -1.80 5.41
C ALA A 294 38.72 -3.16 6.12
N ASN A 295 37.52 -3.70 6.35
CA ASN A 295 37.32 -5.07 6.77
C ASN A 295 37.80 -6.00 5.64
N SER A 296 38.33 -7.18 5.98
CA SER A 296 38.84 -8.17 5.02
C SER A 296 37.75 -8.76 4.12
N GLY A 297 36.47 -8.68 4.53
CA GLY A 297 35.34 -9.16 3.73
C GLY A 297 35.26 -10.67 3.57
N ASP A 298 36.03 -11.41 4.36
CA ASP A 298 36.14 -12.88 4.30
C ASP A 298 35.62 -13.57 5.58
N GLY A 299 34.93 -12.82 6.43
CA GLY A 299 34.40 -13.30 7.70
C GLY A 299 35.46 -13.58 8.78
N LYS A 300 36.72 -13.18 8.57
CA LYS A 300 37.81 -13.34 9.56
C LYS A 300 38.12 -12.08 10.35
N ALA A 301 37.36 -11.00 10.14
CA ALA A 301 37.45 -9.76 10.90
C ALA A 301 38.86 -9.11 10.88
N GLY A 302 39.55 -9.17 9.73
CA GLY A 302 40.82 -8.47 9.54
C GLY A 302 40.60 -7.02 9.13
N PHE A 303 41.35 -6.07 9.70
CA PHE A 303 41.25 -4.65 9.37
C PHE A 303 42.57 -4.13 8.80
N LYS A 304 42.52 -3.58 7.58
CA LYS A 304 43.67 -3.00 6.91
C LYS A 304 43.41 -1.53 6.62
N GLN A 305 44.33 -0.67 7.04
CA GLN A 305 44.26 0.74 6.66
C GLN A 305 44.44 0.89 5.15
N ILE A 306 43.57 1.68 4.54
CA ILE A 306 43.59 2.01 3.12
C ILE A 306 43.64 3.54 2.94
N ASP A 307 43.44 4.01 1.72
CA ASP A 307 43.35 5.44 1.44
C ASP A 307 42.29 6.14 2.30
N SER A 308 42.58 7.36 2.76
CA SER A 308 41.60 8.20 3.45
C SER A 308 40.44 8.57 2.53
N LEU A 309 39.29 8.80 3.14
CA LEU A 309 38.06 9.19 2.48
C LEU A 309 37.75 10.68 2.73
N THR A 310 37.39 11.41 1.66
CA THR A 310 36.97 12.82 1.74
C THR A 310 35.55 12.95 1.19
N PRO A 311 34.54 13.29 2.02
CA PRO A 311 33.18 12.92 1.67
C PRO A 311 32.36 13.98 0.90
N ASP A 312 32.99 14.98 0.26
CA ASP A 312 32.31 16.14 -0.38
C ASP A 312 31.27 16.86 0.54
N LEU A 313 31.43 16.73 1.86
CA LEU A 313 30.59 17.33 2.88
C LEU A 313 31.46 17.63 4.11
N ASN A 314 31.38 18.85 4.64
CA ASN A 314 32.16 19.25 5.81
C ASN A 314 31.34 19.08 7.10
N CYS A 315 31.71 18.10 7.92
CA CYS A 315 31.07 17.81 9.21
C CYS A 315 31.88 18.50 10.31
N LYS A 316 31.32 19.54 10.94
CA LYS A 316 32.05 20.35 11.94
C LYS A 316 32.36 19.59 13.23
N SER A 317 31.75 18.42 13.46
CA SER A 317 31.95 17.61 14.65
C SER A 317 31.69 16.13 14.39
N ALA A 318 32.54 15.26 14.96
CA ALA A 318 32.39 13.80 14.90
C ALA A 318 31.07 13.29 15.50
N THR A 319 30.47 14.02 16.45
CA THR A 319 29.21 13.62 17.08
C THR A 319 27.99 13.83 16.18
N GLY A 320 28.12 14.62 15.10
CA GLY A 320 27.10 14.77 14.06
C GLY A 320 27.24 13.81 12.89
N VAL A 321 28.31 13.03 12.82
CA VAL A 321 28.58 12.10 11.72
C VAL A 321 27.83 10.79 11.96
N ASN A 322 27.00 10.42 10.99
CA ASN A 322 26.27 9.16 10.93
C ASN A 322 26.47 8.52 9.54
N PHE A 323 26.47 7.20 9.50
CA PHE A 323 26.46 6.43 8.27
C PHE A 323 25.21 5.58 8.24
N ILE A 324 24.39 5.74 7.20
CA ILE A 324 23.15 5.00 6.99
C ILE A 324 22.79 5.10 5.50
N ASP A 325 22.26 4.03 4.92
CA ASP A 325 21.81 4.00 3.54
C ASP A 325 20.60 4.92 3.35
N MET A 326 20.72 5.97 2.52
CA MET A 326 19.66 6.96 2.30
C MET A 326 18.97 6.83 0.94
N ASN A 327 19.53 6.03 0.03
CA ASN A 327 18.99 5.82 -1.32
C ASN A 327 18.52 4.38 -1.58
N GLY A 328 18.74 3.45 -0.65
CA GLY A 328 18.36 2.05 -0.71
C GLY A 328 19.25 1.21 -1.64
N ASP A 329 20.49 1.63 -1.91
CA ASP A 329 21.42 0.88 -2.78
C ASP A 329 22.22 -0.20 -2.02
N GLY A 330 22.05 -0.27 -0.70
CA GLY A 330 22.68 -1.23 0.19
C GLY A 330 24.00 -0.75 0.81
N LEU A 331 24.51 0.43 0.41
CA LEU A 331 25.71 1.04 0.94
C LEU A 331 25.34 2.20 1.87
N ASP A 332 26.12 2.41 2.93
CA ASP A 332 25.84 3.51 3.84
C ASP A 332 26.32 4.86 3.28
N ASP A 333 25.45 5.86 3.34
CA ASP A 333 25.71 7.24 2.98
C ASP A 333 26.14 8.06 4.20
N LEU A 334 26.77 9.21 3.97
CA LEU A 334 27.16 10.11 5.05
C LEU A 334 26.03 11.09 5.34
N VAL A 335 25.51 11.03 6.56
CA VAL A 335 24.55 12.02 7.09
C VAL A 335 25.21 12.82 8.20
N TYR A 336 25.32 14.14 8.00
CA TYR A 336 25.70 15.07 9.05
C TYR A 336 24.48 15.71 9.70
N ILE A 337 24.35 15.55 11.02
CA ILE A 337 23.39 16.28 11.83
C ILE A 337 24.11 17.47 12.48
N ASP A 338 23.69 18.69 12.16
CA ASP A 338 24.23 19.89 12.79
C ASP A 338 23.70 20.09 14.22
N GLU A 339 24.22 21.10 14.94
CA GLU A 339 23.86 21.34 16.34
C GLU A 339 22.36 21.61 16.55
N ASP A 340 21.71 22.23 15.57
CA ASP A 340 20.28 22.55 15.60
C ASP A 340 19.40 21.34 15.23
N GLY A 341 19.97 20.26 14.69
CA GLY A 341 19.25 19.08 14.24
C GLY A 341 18.93 19.07 12.74
N ASN A 342 19.51 19.93 11.91
CA ASN A 342 19.34 19.82 10.46
C ASN A 342 20.17 18.64 9.91
N ALA A 343 19.63 17.92 8.92
CA ALA A 343 20.31 16.81 8.26
C ALA A 343 20.88 17.21 6.89
N TYR A 344 22.13 16.81 6.64
CA TYR A 344 22.88 17.04 5.41
C TYR A 344 23.41 15.73 4.86
N LEU A 345 23.34 15.52 3.55
CA LEU A 345 23.58 14.24 2.90
C LEU A 345 24.70 14.29 1.86
N SER A 346 25.57 13.29 1.89
CA SER A 346 26.52 12.97 0.84
C SER A 346 26.45 11.48 0.52
N ILE A 347 26.26 11.15 -0.76
CA ILE A 347 25.97 9.80 -1.23
C ILE A 347 27.25 9.04 -1.54
N ASN A 348 27.37 7.82 -1.04
CA ASN A 348 28.40 6.87 -1.45
C ASN A 348 28.23 6.52 -2.93
N GLN A 349 29.24 6.72 -3.76
CA GLN A 349 29.14 6.49 -5.20
C GLN A 349 29.32 5.02 -5.61
N GLY A 350 29.53 4.12 -4.64
CA GLY A 350 29.70 2.68 -4.88
C GLY A 350 30.95 2.33 -5.71
N ASP A 351 31.90 3.26 -5.82
CA ASP A 351 33.09 3.11 -6.66
C ASP A 351 34.35 2.70 -5.87
N GLY A 352 34.18 2.34 -4.59
CA GLY A 352 35.24 1.81 -3.74
C GLY A 352 35.71 0.42 -4.18
N ASP A 353 36.98 0.10 -3.92
CA ASP A 353 37.55 -1.21 -4.16
C ASP A 353 38.41 -1.64 -2.97
N ARG A 354 37.82 -2.50 -2.14
CA ARG A 354 38.44 -3.07 -0.94
C ARG A 354 39.74 -3.81 -1.27
N ALA A 355 39.80 -4.55 -2.38
CA ALA A 355 40.97 -5.34 -2.75
C ALA A 355 42.13 -4.47 -3.25
N ALA A 356 41.81 -3.40 -3.98
CA ALA A 356 42.78 -2.40 -4.43
C ALA A 356 43.20 -1.42 -3.33
N GLY A 357 42.49 -1.38 -2.21
CA GLY A 357 42.71 -0.39 -1.14
C GLY A 357 42.22 1.01 -1.52
N LYS A 358 41.24 1.11 -2.42
CA LYS A 358 40.63 2.36 -2.86
C LYS A 358 39.36 2.62 -2.04
N ALA A 359 39.33 3.70 -1.27
CA ALA A 359 38.11 4.13 -0.59
C ALA A 359 37.04 4.63 -1.58
N PRO A 360 35.74 4.47 -1.30
CA PRO A 360 34.69 5.03 -2.13
C PRO A 360 34.71 6.56 -2.13
N THR A 361 34.28 7.15 -3.24
CA THR A 361 34.00 8.58 -3.34
C THR A 361 32.59 8.88 -2.85
N PHE A 362 32.39 10.08 -2.30
CA PHE A 362 31.08 10.55 -1.85
C PHE A 362 30.73 11.86 -2.54
N LYS A 363 29.44 12.09 -2.78
CA LYS A 363 28.94 13.28 -3.47
C LYS A 363 27.79 13.93 -2.72
N ARG A 364 27.94 15.21 -2.36
CA ARG A 364 26.83 15.97 -1.78
C ARG A 364 25.67 16.09 -2.76
N VAL A 365 24.47 15.99 -2.22
CA VAL A 365 23.24 15.91 -3.01
C VAL A 365 22.79 17.25 -3.60
N SER A 366 23.30 18.36 -3.06
CA SER A 366 23.05 19.72 -3.52
C SER A 366 24.16 20.65 -3.05
N ASP A 367 24.14 21.92 -3.48
CA ASP A 367 25.13 22.90 -3.03
C ASP A 367 25.12 23.17 -1.52
N THR A 368 23.95 23.02 -0.88
CA THR A 368 23.80 23.13 0.57
C THR A 368 23.93 21.79 1.28
N ALA A 369 23.82 20.67 0.54
CA ALA A 369 23.69 19.30 1.03
C ALA A 369 22.49 19.04 1.97
N LYS A 370 21.70 20.06 2.30
CA LYS A 370 20.62 19.95 3.29
C LYS A 370 19.45 19.16 2.71
N VAL A 371 19.04 18.10 3.41
CA VAL A 371 17.90 17.25 3.05
C VAL A 371 16.74 17.34 4.02
N LYS A 372 16.98 17.75 5.28
CA LYS A 372 15.92 17.96 6.27
C LYS A 372 16.23 19.13 7.20
N SER A 373 15.20 19.92 7.51
CA SER A 373 15.27 20.93 8.56
C SER A 373 14.94 20.31 9.93
N THR A 374 15.51 20.89 10.99
CA THR A 374 15.20 20.46 12.36
C THR A 374 13.70 20.53 12.67
N GLU A 375 13.25 19.60 13.52
CA GLU A 375 11.91 19.57 14.11
C GLU A 375 11.84 20.38 15.42
N GLY A 376 12.81 21.28 15.65
CA GLY A 376 12.91 22.12 16.85
C GLY A 376 13.74 21.50 17.99
N TYR A 377 14.51 20.46 17.71
CA TYR A 377 15.31 19.73 18.68
C TYR A 377 16.76 19.63 18.21
N GLY A 378 17.69 19.89 19.12
CA GLY A 378 19.11 19.79 18.84
C GLY A 378 19.57 18.36 18.56
N ARG A 379 20.77 18.24 18.00
CA ARG A 379 21.39 16.96 17.58
C ARG A 379 21.31 15.84 18.59
N ASP A 380 21.47 16.15 19.87
CA ASP A 380 21.48 15.17 20.97
C ASP A 380 20.22 14.30 21.00
N LYS A 381 19.10 14.85 20.52
CA LYS A 381 17.79 14.23 20.43
C LYS A 381 17.44 13.64 19.07
N VAL A 382 18.40 13.60 18.14
CA VAL A 382 18.21 13.04 16.80
C VAL A 382 18.84 11.66 16.71
N ARG A 383 18.14 10.71 16.08
CA ARG A 383 18.67 9.39 15.67
C ARG A 383 18.22 9.11 14.24
N LEU A 384 19.01 8.34 13.51
CA LEU A 384 18.62 7.83 12.19
C LEU A 384 18.38 6.34 12.33
N ALA A 385 17.38 5.82 11.62
CA ALA A 385 17.04 4.40 11.62
C ALA A 385 16.18 4.08 10.39
N ASP A 386 16.33 2.91 9.76
CA ASP A 386 15.30 2.36 8.87
C ASP A 386 14.18 1.76 9.73
N ILE A 387 13.21 2.59 10.12
CA ILE A 387 12.16 2.16 11.06
C ILE A 387 11.03 1.42 10.34
N ASP A 388 10.82 1.70 9.05
CA ASP A 388 9.70 1.13 8.30
C ASP A 388 10.08 -0.11 7.46
N GLY A 389 11.39 -0.33 7.27
CA GLY A 389 12.00 -1.48 6.61
C GLY A 389 12.00 -1.41 5.09
N ASP A 390 12.07 -0.21 4.52
CA ASP A 390 12.17 0.00 3.07
C ASP A 390 13.63 0.09 2.56
N GLY A 391 14.60 -0.02 3.47
CA GLY A 391 16.03 0.03 3.19
C GLY A 391 16.62 1.44 3.25
N ARG A 392 15.82 2.46 3.56
CA ARG A 392 16.27 3.86 3.63
C ARG A 392 16.25 4.38 5.06
N GLY A 393 17.26 5.16 5.40
CA GLY A 393 17.37 5.79 6.71
C GLY A 393 16.30 6.86 6.93
N ASP A 394 15.57 6.73 8.03
CA ASP A 394 14.54 7.66 8.49
C ASP A 394 15.07 8.59 9.59
N TYR A 395 14.41 9.74 9.76
CA TYR A 395 14.82 10.75 10.73
C TYR A 395 13.97 10.65 11.99
N GLY A 396 14.59 10.33 13.13
CA GLY A 396 13.96 10.16 14.44
C GLY A 396 14.29 11.30 15.41
N VAL A 397 13.31 11.74 16.19
CA VAL A 397 13.45 12.79 17.22
C VAL A 397 12.81 12.38 18.53
N TRP A 398 13.54 12.58 19.63
CA TRP A 398 12.99 12.48 20.98
C TRP A 398 12.22 13.73 21.39
N ASP A 399 10.91 13.60 21.62
CA ASP A 399 10.04 14.72 21.97
C ASP A 399 9.88 14.98 23.48
N GLY A 400 10.59 14.20 24.32
CA GLY A 400 10.44 14.22 25.77
C GLY A 400 9.70 13.02 26.35
N SER A 401 8.96 12.27 25.52
CA SER A 401 8.18 11.10 25.94
C SER A 401 8.24 9.92 24.96
N SER A 402 8.55 10.20 23.70
CA SER A 402 8.63 9.20 22.64
C SER A 402 9.60 9.63 21.54
N TRP A 403 10.07 8.65 20.77
CA TRP A 403 10.69 8.91 19.49
C TRP A 403 9.63 8.99 18.40
N LYS A 404 9.61 10.13 17.71
CA LYS A 404 8.83 10.38 16.50
C LYS A 404 9.71 10.23 15.28
N PHE A 405 9.17 9.68 14.21
CA PHE A 405 9.93 9.44 12.98
C PHE A 405 9.29 10.11 11.77
N TRP A 406 10.14 10.46 10.81
CA TRP A 406 9.77 10.91 9.48
C TRP A 406 10.46 10.00 8.47
N ARG A 407 9.65 9.35 7.63
CA ARG A 407 10.11 8.45 6.59
C ARG A 407 10.81 9.22 5.48
N ASN A 408 11.96 8.73 5.04
CA ASN A 408 12.61 9.16 3.80
C ASN A 408 11.86 8.61 2.58
N GLY A 409 10.93 9.39 2.04
CA GLY A 409 10.10 8.99 0.92
C GLY A 409 10.68 9.37 -0.46
N GLY A 410 10.30 8.61 -1.48
CA GLY A 410 10.78 8.77 -2.85
C GLY A 410 11.57 7.55 -3.32
N VAL A 411 12.09 7.60 -4.54
CA VAL A 411 12.82 6.48 -5.17
C VAL A 411 14.16 6.88 -5.76
N GLY A 412 14.49 8.18 -5.76
CA GLY A 412 15.79 8.68 -6.18
C GLY A 412 16.89 8.55 -5.13
N ASN A 413 18.05 9.16 -5.43
CA ASN A 413 19.24 9.24 -4.56
C ASN A 413 19.10 10.18 -3.35
N THR A 414 17.96 10.87 -3.23
CA THR A 414 17.71 11.83 -2.16
C THR A 414 16.27 11.68 -1.68
N PRO A 415 15.98 12.04 -0.42
CA PRO A 415 14.60 12.19 0.03
C PRO A 415 13.85 13.16 -0.89
N GLU A 416 12.78 12.69 -1.54
CA GLU A 416 11.86 13.53 -2.32
C GLU A 416 10.88 14.23 -1.37
N TYR A 417 10.51 13.55 -0.29
CA TYR A 417 9.67 14.07 0.78
C TYR A 417 9.96 13.37 2.11
N TRP A 418 9.57 14.02 3.21
CA TRP A 418 9.65 13.46 4.56
C TRP A 418 8.26 13.22 5.11
N GLN A 419 7.81 11.98 5.12
CA GLN A 419 6.45 11.63 5.53
C GLN A 419 6.40 11.41 7.05
N ALA A 420 5.52 12.13 7.76
CA ALA A 420 5.42 11.99 9.20
C ALA A 420 4.84 10.61 9.58
N LEU A 421 5.60 9.83 10.34
CA LEU A 421 5.12 8.56 10.89
C LEU A 421 4.48 8.74 12.26
N GLY A 422 4.79 9.81 12.99
CA GLY A 422 4.32 10.00 14.37
C GLY A 422 5.18 9.22 15.38
N ALA A 423 4.64 8.96 16.57
CA ALA A 423 5.39 8.32 17.66
C ALA A 423 5.51 6.80 17.42
N ARG A 424 6.73 6.33 17.10
CA ARG A 424 6.98 4.91 16.83
C ARG A 424 7.60 4.17 18.00
N ARG A 425 8.16 4.89 18.98
CA ARG A 425 8.78 4.31 20.17
C ARG A 425 8.48 5.13 21.41
N LYS A 426 7.60 4.66 22.28
CA LYS A 426 7.33 5.28 23.58
C LYS A 426 8.46 4.99 24.56
N ASP A 427 8.69 5.90 25.51
CA ASP A 427 9.59 5.62 26.63
C ASP A 427 9.18 4.34 27.36
N GLN A 428 10.15 3.47 27.59
CA GLN A 428 9.97 2.26 28.38
C GLN A 428 10.34 2.46 29.85
N GLY A 429 10.84 3.65 30.22
CA GLY A 429 11.26 3.95 31.60
C GLY A 429 12.60 3.31 31.97
N TYR A 430 13.42 2.92 30.99
CA TYR A 430 14.74 2.34 31.23
C TYR A 430 15.75 3.37 31.75
N GLY A 431 15.58 4.65 31.44
CA GLY A 431 16.42 5.74 31.92
C GLY A 431 16.51 6.87 30.89
N SER A 432 17.67 7.54 30.84
CA SER A 432 17.88 8.66 29.91
C SER A 432 17.68 8.25 28.44
N TYR A 433 17.06 9.12 27.65
CA TYR A 433 16.86 8.93 26.21
C TYR A 433 18.17 8.79 25.44
N GLU A 434 19.28 9.32 25.99
CA GLU A 434 20.62 9.18 25.42
C GLU A 434 21.06 7.72 25.25
N GLY A 435 20.49 6.80 26.03
CA GLY A 435 20.79 5.37 25.93
C GLY A 435 20.17 4.69 24.70
N TYR A 436 19.22 5.31 24.01
CA TYR A 436 18.60 4.71 22.83
C TYR A 436 19.53 4.80 21.60
N THR A 437 19.68 3.66 20.94
CA THR A 437 20.17 3.50 19.57
C THR A 437 19.22 2.60 18.79
N PHE A 438 19.31 2.66 17.46
CA PHE A 438 18.49 1.88 16.53
C PHE A 438 19.42 1.17 15.55
N GLU A 439 19.37 -0.15 15.51
CA GLU A 439 20.40 -0.98 14.84
C GLU A 439 19.79 -2.33 14.41
N ASP A 440 20.01 -2.76 13.17
CA ASP A 440 19.61 -4.07 12.62
C ASP A 440 20.48 -5.22 13.18
N VAL A 441 20.26 -5.57 14.44
CA VAL A 441 21.05 -6.58 15.15
C VAL A 441 20.68 -8.00 14.75
N ASN A 442 19.40 -8.25 14.47
CA ASN A 442 18.93 -9.56 14.03
C ASN A 442 19.16 -9.79 12.52
N GLY A 443 19.50 -8.76 11.74
CA GLY A 443 19.78 -8.88 10.30
C GLY A 443 18.52 -8.99 9.44
N ASP A 444 17.35 -8.58 9.92
CA ASP A 444 16.11 -8.60 9.13
C ASP A 444 15.96 -7.39 8.18
N GLY A 445 16.88 -6.42 8.29
CA GLY A 445 16.89 -5.20 7.49
C GLY A 445 15.95 -4.12 8.01
N ARG A 446 15.54 -4.19 9.29
CA ARG A 446 14.84 -3.14 10.03
C ARG A 446 15.64 -2.82 11.27
N ASP A 447 15.74 -1.55 11.63
CA ASP A 447 16.53 -1.20 12.80
C ASP A 447 15.75 -1.47 14.10
N ASP A 448 16.36 -2.27 14.98
CA ASP A 448 15.83 -2.66 16.28
C ASP A 448 16.11 -1.60 17.34
N SER A 449 15.24 -1.47 18.34
CA SER A 449 15.47 -0.51 19.43
C SER A 449 16.34 -1.14 20.52
N ILE A 450 17.47 -0.51 20.82
CA ILE A 450 18.33 -0.89 21.94
C ILE A 450 18.43 0.30 22.90
N TRP A 451 18.22 0.06 24.19
CA TRP A 451 18.56 1.02 25.24
C TRP A 451 19.78 0.51 26.02
N LEU A 452 20.83 1.33 26.10
CA LEU A 452 22.06 1.05 26.83
C LEU A 452 22.14 1.88 28.13
N ASP A 453 22.45 1.21 29.24
CA ASP A 453 22.79 1.86 30.51
C ASP A 453 24.17 2.54 30.44
N SER A 454 24.63 3.13 31.55
CA SER A 454 25.93 3.85 31.55
C SER A 454 27.14 2.95 31.25
N VAL A 455 27.06 1.64 31.44
CA VAL A 455 28.16 0.70 31.17
C VAL A 455 27.99 -0.07 29.87
N GLY A 456 26.90 0.15 29.13
CA GLY A 456 26.63 -0.55 27.88
C GLY A 456 25.90 -1.88 28.05
N ALA A 457 25.36 -2.20 29.24
CA ALA A 457 24.37 -3.26 29.36
C ALA A 457 23.04 -2.74 28.78
N GLY A 458 22.25 -3.59 28.12
CA GLY A 458 21.09 -3.05 27.40
C GLY A 458 19.91 -3.97 27.19
N TYR A 459 18.74 -3.35 27.08
CA TYR A 459 17.48 -3.96 26.69
C TYR A 459 17.25 -3.76 25.20
N MET A 460 16.63 -4.74 24.56
CA MET A 460 16.39 -4.72 23.12
C MET A 460 14.96 -5.13 22.80
N GLN A 461 14.39 -4.50 21.78
CA GLN A 461 13.14 -4.93 21.17
C GLN A 461 13.28 -4.93 19.66
N THR A 462 12.93 -6.04 19.01
CA THR A 462 13.01 -6.18 17.56
C THR A 462 11.90 -5.41 16.85
N ASN A 463 12.21 -4.83 15.70
CA ASN A 463 11.28 -4.06 14.89
C ASN A 463 10.47 -4.96 13.93
N GLY A 464 9.30 -5.42 14.38
CA GLY A 464 8.35 -6.10 13.51
C GLY A 464 7.48 -5.11 12.73
N ARG A 465 7.18 -5.43 11.47
CA ARG A 465 6.14 -4.74 10.69
C ARG A 465 4.77 -4.89 11.37
N SER A 466 3.92 -3.88 11.40
CA SER A 466 2.54 -4.03 11.92
C SER A 466 1.50 -4.21 10.82
N CYS A 467 0.43 -4.96 11.12
CA CYS A 467 -0.78 -5.00 10.31
C CYS A 467 -1.84 -3.96 10.73
N ALA A 468 -1.58 -3.15 11.76
CA ALA A 468 -2.49 -2.09 12.19
C ALA A 468 -2.53 -0.94 11.16
N THR A 469 -3.74 -0.53 10.78
CA THR A 469 -3.97 0.62 9.89
C THR A 469 -3.64 1.95 10.58
N GLY A 470 -3.42 2.99 9.77
CA GLY A 470 -3.16 4.35 10.25
C GLY A 470 -3.31 5.38 9.14
N SER A 471 -2.98 6.63 9.46
CA SER A 471 -2.92 7.75 8.51
C SER A 471 -1.62 8.52 8.68
N GLU A 472 -1.32 9.47 7.79
CA GLU A 472 -0.12 10.30 7.94
C GLU A 472 -0.12 11.04 9.30
N GLY A 473 1.03 11.03 9.98
CA GLY A 473 1.18 11.55 11.36
C GLY A 473 0.81 10.55 12.46
N ASP A 474 0.09 9.48 12.12
CA ASP A 474 -0.19 8.30 12.96
C ASP A 474 0.08 7.00 12.17
N GLY A 475 1.12 7.05 11.32
CA GLY A 475 1.37 6.13 10.21
C GLY A 475 1.81 4.72 10.61
N LEU A 476 2.56 4.03 9.72
CA LEU A 476 2.93 2.61 9.86
C LEU A 476 3.37 2.28 11.29
N ASN A 477 2.57 1.48 11.97
CA ASN A 477 2.86 1.06 13.33
C ASN A 477 4.04 0.08 13.34
N VAL A 478 4.84 0.13 14.41
CA VAL A 478 5.90 -0.85 14.67
C VAL A 478 5.40 -1.82 15.72
N ALA A 479 5.51 -3.11 15.42
CA ALA A 479 5.20 -4.19 16.33
C ALA A 479 6.48 -4.61 17.06
N TRP A 480 6.78 -3.92 18.17
CA TRP A 480 7.94 -4.21 19.01
C TRP A 480 7.78 -5.56 19.73
N ARG A 481 8.83 -6.39 19.68
CA ARG A 481 8.92 -7.66 20.43
C ARG A 481 10.20 -7.69 21.25
N ASP A 482 10.11 -7.99 22.55
CA ASP A 482 11.28 -8.07 23.41
C ASP A 482 12.29 -9.12 22.95
N GLY A 483 13.57 -8.77 22.98
CA GLY A 483 14.68 -9.72 22.86
C GLY A 483 15.29 -10.05 24.22
N TYR A 484 15.83 -11.26 24.37
CA TYR A 484 16.40 -11.73 25.64
C TYR A 484 17.78 -12.35 25.47
N PHE A 485 18.58 -12.38 26.53
CA PHE A 485 19.77 -13.22 26.56
C PHE A 485 19.36 -14.70 26.46
N THR A 486 20.15 -15.52 25.76
CA THR A 486 19.83 -16.96 25.59
C THR A 486 19.68 -17.66 26.94
N GLY A 487 18.52 -18.30 27.15
CA GLY A 487 18.16 -18.96 28.40
C GLY A 487 17.49 -18.05 29.44
N ALA A 488 17.29 -16.77 29.14
CA ALA A 488 16.53 -15.83 29.96
C ALA A 488 15.15 -15.52 29.33
N SER A 489 14.24 -14.97 30.14
CA SER A 489 12.91 -14.49 29.70
C SER A 489 12.64 -13.04 30.11
N SER A 490 13.66 -12.36 30.64
CA SER A 490 13.66 -10.95 31.04
C SER A 490 15.09 -10.47 31.27
N GLY A 491 15.29 -9.16 31.39
CA GLY A 491 16.61 -8.56 31.64
C GLY A 491 17.33 -8.11 30.36
N THR A 492 18.60 -7.78 30.50
CA THR A 492 19.41 -7.23 29.41
C THR A 492 19.90 -8.30 28.44
N VAL A 493 19.95 -7.97 27.14
CA VAL A 493 20.59 -8.79 26.10
C VAL A 493 22.11 -8.65 26.11
N TYR A 494 22.63 -7.52 26.60
CA TYR A 494 24.06 -7.27 26.79
C TYR A 494 24.42 -7.13 28.26
N LYS A 495 25.56 -7.67 28.67
CA LYS A 495 26.05 -7.60 30.06
C LYS A 495 26.80 -6.29 30.39
N GLY A 496 27.17 -5.53 29.37
CA GLY A 496 27.92 -4.28 29.51
C GLY A 496 29.39 -4.46 29.90
N MET A 497 30.07 -3.33 30.00
CA MET A 497 31.53 -3.20 30.15
C MET A 497 31.94 -2.69 31.52
N GLY A 498 31.15 -2.98 32.57
CA GLY A 498 31.35 -2.42 33.92
C GLY A 498 32.74 -2.68 34.51
N SER A 499 33.42 -3.76 34.12
CA SER A 499 34.80 -4.06 34.53
C SER A 499 35.86 -3.09 33.99
N PHE A 500 35.49 -2.25 33.01
CA PHE A 500 36.37 -1.26 32.38
C PHE A 500 36.13 0.17 32.88
N ILE A 501 35.26 0.36 33.88
CA ILE A 501 35.10 1.66 34.53
C ILE A 501 36.43 2.08 35.16
N THR A 502 36.80 3.34 34.98
CA THR A 502 37.92 3.97 35.67
C THR A 502 37.45 5.20 36.43
N ASP A 503 38.31 5.78 37.26
CA ASP A 503 38.00 7.06 37.93
C ASP A 503 37.77 8.20 36.92
N ALA A 504 38.43 8.12 35.75
CA ALA A 504 38.34 9.09 34.67
C ALA A 504 37.13 8.87 33.76
N GLU A 505 36.67 7.62 33.61
CA GLU A 505 35.62 7.26 32.66
C GLU A 505 34.60 6.31 33.29
N LYS A 506 33.46 6.88 33.69
CA LYS A 506 32.37 6.18 34.39
C LYS A 506 31.19 5.83 33.47
N THR A 507 31.10 6.48 32.32
CA THR A 507 30.06 6.25 31.31
C THR A 507 30.71 5.68 30.05
N LEU A 508 30.52 4.39 29.82
CA LEU A 508 31.11 3.62 28.71
C LEU A 508 30.16 3.45 27.53
N ARG A 509 28.86 3.77 27.65
CA ARG A 509 27.88 3.57 26.56
C ARG A 509 28.28 4.25 25.24
N ASN A 510 28.95 5.40 25.31
CA ASN A 510 29.40 6.15 24.14
C ASN A 510 30.59 5.49 23.42
N ARG A 511 31.10 4.37 23.96
CA ARG A 511 32.13 3.51 23.36
C ARG A 511 31.54 2.27 22.70
N ILE A 512 30.24 2.06 22.83
CA ILE A 512 29.56 0.91 22.27
C ILE A 512 29.09 1.26 20.86
N HIS A 513 29.41 0.36 19.93
CA HIS A 513 28.99 0.43 18.55
C HIS A 513 28.42 -0.93 18.14
N PHE A 514 27.67 -0.92 17.04
CA PHE A 514 27.18 -2.11 16.38
C PHE A 514 27.73 -2.11 14.96
N GLY A 515 28.08 -3.29 14.47
CA GLY A 515 28.52 -3.41 13.09
C GLY A 515 28.72 -4.85 12.63
N ARG A 516 28.63 -5.07 11.32
CA ARG A 516 28.75 -6.38 10.66
C ARG A 516 30.23 -6.74 10.49
N ILE A 517 30.88 -7.15 11.56
CA ILE A 517 32.32 -7.46 11.54
C ILE A 517 32.56 -8.84 10.92
N TYR A 518 31.75 -9.82 11.30
CA TYR A 518 31.87 -11.20 10.81
C TYR A 518 30.97 -11.55 9.64
N GLY A 519 30.01 -10.70 9.28
CA GLY A 519 29.10 -10.92 8.15
C GLY A 519 28.27 -12.20 8.25
N GLN A 520 27.87 -12.60 9.47
CA GLN A 520 27.09 -13.82 9.66
C GLN A 520 25.64 -13.65 9.18
N SER A 521 25.30 -14.28 8.06
CA SER A 521 23.93 -14.38 7.55
C SER A 521 23.06 -15.33 8.40
N LEU A 522 21.76 -15.05 8.43
CA LEU A 522 20.73 -15.95 8.92
C LEU A 522 19.91 -16.50 7.75
N VAL A 523 19.39 -17.72 7.88
CA VAL A 523 18.44 -18.30 6.91
C VAL A 523 17.22 -17.38 6.70
N PHE A 524 16.81 -16.68 7.75
CA PHE A 524 15.70 -15.72 7.73
C PHE A 524 16.12 -14.25 7.61
N GLY A 525 17.42 -13.94 7.58
CA GLY A 525 17.93 -12.57 7.51
C GLY A 525 17.89 -11.99 6.10
N ASN A 526 17.65 -10.68 5.99
CA ASN A 526 17.86 -9.93 4.75
C ASN A 526 19.30 -9.39 4.65
N LEU A 527 19.92 -9.12 5.80
CA LEU A 527 21.30 -8.67 5.96
C LEU A 527 22.02 -9.58 6.97
N PRO A 528 23.36 -9.53 7.05
CA PRO A 528 24.07 -10.15 8.17
C PRO A 528 23.78 -9.45 9.49
N LYS A 529 23.80 -10.22 10.57
CA LYS A 529 23.68 -9.71 11.94
C LYS A 529 24.80 -8.73 12.28
N GLN A 530 24.49 -7.74 13.10
CA GLN A 530 25.51 -6.88 13.69
C GLN A 530 26.08 -7.49 14.99
N ASP A 531 27.37 -7.24 15.18
CA ASP A 531 28.18 -7.61 16.34
C ASP A 531 28.22 -6.47 17.36
N TYR A 532 28.42 -6.79 18.65
CA TYR A 532 28.56 -5.79 19.71
C TYR A 532 30.03 -5.39 19.86
N ILE A 533 30.32 -4.10 19.73
CA ILE A 533 31.69 -3.58 19.64
C ILE A 533 31.94 -2.61 20.79
N PHE A 534 33.03 -2.80 21.53
CA PHE A 534 33.51 -1.87 22.54
C PHE A 534 34.82 -1.23 22.09
N MET A 535 34.81 0.09 21.91
CA MET A 535 36.01 0.88 21.70
C MET A 535 36.67 1.18 23.05
N GLN A 536 37.41 0.19 23.56
CA GLN A 536 38.15 0.30 24.81
C GLN A 536 39.16 1.45 24.72
N HIS A 537 39.19 2.30 25.74
CA HIS A 537 40.00 3.51 25.78
C HIS A 537 41.00 3.49 26.96
N GLU A 538 42.21 3.96 26.72
CA GLU A 538 43.23 4.22 27.74
C GLU A 538 43.93 5.56 27.45
N ALA A 539 43.93 6.47 28.42
CA ALA A 539 44.75 7.69 28.35
C ALA A 539 46.22 7.35 28.64
N LEU A 540 47.10 7.64 27.69
CA LEU A 540 48.52 7.33 27.78
C LEU A 540 49.29 8.46 28.48
N SER A 541 50.40 8.12 29.12
CA SER A 541 51.31 9.10 29.74
C SER A 541 51.90 10.11 28.74
N THR A 542 51.83 9.82 27.44
CA THR A 542 52.26 10.72 26.35
C THR A 542 51.25 11.83 26.04
N GLY A 543 50.07 11.82 26.66
CA GLY A 543 48.94 12.70 26.30
C GLY A 543 48.14 12.23 25.10
N LYS A 544 48.45 11.04 24.56
CA LYS A 544 47.66 10.37 23.51
C LYS A 544 46.61 9.46 24.14
N HIS A 545 45.67 9.00 23.33
CA HIS A 545 44.59 8.10 23.69
C HIS A 545 44.73 6.80 22.90
N ARG A 546 44.91 5.67 23.59
CA ARG A 546 44.89 4.35 22.97
C ARG A 546 43.47 3.86 22.84
N PHE A 547 43.11 3.42 21.64
CA PHE A 547 41.86 2.75 21.35
C PHE A 547 42.11 1.30 20.97
N GLN A 548 41.27 0.41 21.48
CA GLN A 548 41.29 -1.02 21.19
C GLN A 548 39.86 -1.47 20.88
N MET A 549 39.64 -1.95 19.67
CA MET A 549 38.34 -2.47 19.25
C MET A 549 38.22 -3.91 19.75
N ARG A 550 37.40 -4.10 20.79
CA ARG A 550 37.00 -5.41 21.29
C ARG A 550 35.63 -5.78 20.76
N VAL A 551 35.47 -7.00 20.26
CA VAL A 551 34.25 -7.42 19.56
C VAL A 551 33.65 -8.67 20.19
N TRP A 552 32.34 -8.67 20.36
CA TRP A 552 31.53 -9.83 20.68
C TRP A 552 30.74 -10.23 19.44
N LYS A 553 31.16 -11.34 18.83
CA LYS A 553 30.51 -11.87 17.63
C LYS A 553 29.11 -12.35 17.97
N ASN A 554 28.10 -11.82 17.30
CA ASN A 554 26.70 -12.15 17.55
C ASN A 554 26.37 -13.55 17.03
N THR A 555 26.07 -14.48 17.92
CA THR A 555 25.61 -15.85 17.60
C THR A 555 24.12 -16.07 17.86
N GLY A 556 23.38 -15.01 18.22
CA GLY A 556 21.94 -15.03 18.43
C GLY A 556 21.12 -15.26 17.15
N SER A 557 19.82 -15.50 17.34
CA SER A 557 18.84 -15.78 16.28
C SER A 557 17.41 -15.49 16.74
N GLY A 558 16.47 -15.45 15.80
CA GLY A 558 15.07 -15.15 16.06
C GLY A 558 14.73 -13.71 15.73
N GLY A 559 13.45 -13.35 15.77
CA GLY A 559 13.04 -11.96 15.63
C GLY A 559 12.86 -11.47 14.20
N THR A 560 13.22 -12.25 13.18
CA THR A 560 13.53 -11.67 11.86
C THR A 560 12.35 -11.60 10.90
N LYS A 561 11.40 -12.54 10.96
CA LYS A 561 10.29 -12.63 9.99
C LYS A 561 8.96 -12.81 10.68
N LEU A 562 7.90 -12.36 10.03
CA LEU A 562 6.52 -12.60 10.47
C LEU A 562 5.98 -13.87 9.82
N LEU A 563 5.04 -14.55 10.50
CA LEU A 563 4.35 -15.71 9.96
C LEU A 563 3.70 -15.41 8.59
N ALA A 564 3.03 -14.26 8.48
CA ALA A 564 2.31 -13.86 7.28
C ALA A 564 3.20 -13.57 6.06
N ASP A 565 4.50 -13.37 6.27
CA ASP A 565 5.43 -13.10 5.18
C ASP A 565 5.58 -14.27 4.18
N GLY A 566 5.21 -15.48 4.60
CA GLY A 566 5.24 -16.68 3.75
C GLY A 566 3.98 -16.88 2.93
N ASN A 567 2.92 -16.09 3.15
CA ASN A 567 1.63 -16.35 2.52
C ASN A 567 1.66 -16.07 1.01
N LYS A 568 1.17 -17.04 0.25
CA LYS A 568 0.86 -16.97 -1.17
C LYS A 568 -0.47 -17.69 -1.41
N TYR A 569 -1.17 -17.30 -2.46
CA TYR A 569 -2.45 -17.91 -2.84
C TYR A 569 -2.42 -18.18 -4.34
N CYS A 570 -2.92 -19.35 -4.73
CA CYS A 570 -2.98 -19.77 -6.13
C CYS A 570 -3.82 -21.04 -6.27
N ASN A 571 -4.42 -21.29 -7.43
CA ASN A 571 -5.14 -22.53 -7.74
C ASN A 571 -4.15 -23.71 -7.94
N MET A 572 -3.65 -24.28 -6.85
CA MET A 572 -2.66 -25.37 -6.88
C MET A 572 -3.33 -26.75 -7.06
N MET A 573 -4.55 -26.91 -6.55
CA MET A 573 -5.32 -28.16 -6.59
C MET A 573 -6.04 -28.38 -7.92
N GLY A 574 -6.12 -27.35 -8.77
CA GLY A 574 -6.84 -27.36 -10.03
C GLY A 574 -8.36 -27.38 -9.87
N HIS A 575 -8.87 -26.48 -9.03
CA HIS A 575 -10.29 -26.26 -8.86
C HIS A 575 -10.89 -25.73 -10.16
N SER A 576 -11.96 -26.36 -10.64
CA SER A 576 -12.54 -26.03 -11.95
C SER A 576 -13.15 -24.62 -12.05
N ASN A 577 -13.48 -24.00 -10.91
CA ASN A 577 -13.93 -22.61 -10.82
C ASN A 577 -12.78 -21.62 -10.62
N GLY A 578 -11.52 -22.07 -10.56
CA GLY A 578 -10.35 -21.22 -10.38
C GLY A 578 -10.11 -20.74 -8.95
N MET A 579 -10.89 -21.20 -7.96
CA MET A 579 -10.69 -20.75 -6.57
C MET A 579 -9.28 -21.10 -6.08
N GLU A 580 -8.67 -20.20 -5.33
CA GLU A 580 -7.27 -20.33 -4.94
C GLU A 580 -7.09 -21.08 -3.61
N ASP A 581 -5.99 -21.82 -3.51
CA ASP A 581 -5.48 -22.49 -2.32
C ASP A 581 -4.47 -21.61 -1.58
N TYR A 582 -4.22 -21.95 -0.31
CA TYR A 582 -3.24 -21.25 0.51
C TYR A 582 -1.90 -22.00 0.54
N VAL A 583 -0.84 -21.35 0.06
CA VAL A 583 0.53 -21.85 0.11
C VAL A 583 1.35 -20.99 1.07
N TRP A 584 1.95 -21.61 2.08
CA TRP A 584 2.91 -20.96 2.96
C TRP A 584 4.33 -21.33 2.53
N THR A 585 5.14 -20.33 2.20
CA THR A 585 6.51 -20.47 1.72
C THR A 585 7.52 -20.07 2.80
N TYR A 586 8.32 -21.04 3.24
CA TYR A 586 9.44 -20.84 4.16
C TYR A 586 10.47 -19.86 3.57
N ALA A 587 11.24 -19.14 4.40
CA ALA A 587 12.21 -18.15 3.90
C ALA A 587 13.21 -18.73 2.88
N GLY A 588 13.63 -19.97 3.09
CA GLY A 588 14.48 -20.78 2.20
C GLY A 588 13.79 -21.48 1.03
N GLY A 589 12.46 -21.35 0.91
CA GLY A 589 11.69 -21.74 -0.28
C GLY A 589 10.80 -22.96 -0.14
N THR A 590 10.98 -23.82 0.88
CA THR A 590 10.08 -24.96 1.12
C THR A 590 8.62 -24.50 1.24
N MET A 591 7.70 -25.19 0.56
CA MET A 591 6.28 -24.84 0.52
C MET A 591 5.41 -25.89 1.21
N GLU A 592 4.57 -25.42 2.12
CA GLU A 592 3.45 -26.16 2.68
C GLU A 592 2.13 -25.60 2.16
N MET A 593 1.11 -26.45 2.01
CA MET A 593 -0.15 -26.03 1.42
C MET A 593 -1.35 -26.43 2.27
N TRP A 594 -2.40 -25.62 2.19
CA TRP A 594 -3.75 -25.92 2.61
C TRP A 594 -4.71 -25.73 1.45
N ALA A 595 -5.42 -26.79 1.09
CA ALA A 595 -6.43 -26.74 0.04
C ALA A 595 -7.65 -25.94 0.50
N ASN A 596 -8.21 -25.15 -0.41
CA ASN A 596 -9.46 -24.43 -0.19
C ASN A 596 -10.64 -25.42 -0.11
N ARG A 597 -11.45 -25.28 0.94
CA ARG A 597 -12.61 -26.13 1.22
C ARG A 597 -13.88 -25.71 0.46
N GLY A 598 -13.80 -24.71 -0.42
CA GLY A 598 -14.92 -24.19 -1.22
C GLY A 598 -15.99 -23.51 -0.37
N LYS A 599 -15.59 -22.82 0.69
CA LYS A 599 -16.50 -22.14 1.62
C LYS A 599 -16.70 -20.69 1.18
N THR A 600 -17.95 -20.26 1.12
CA THR A 600 -18.34 -18.85 0.85
C THR A 600 -18.83 -18.11 2.10
N SER A 601 -18.79 -18.77 3.26
CA SER A 601 -18.99 -18.18 4.58
C SER A 601 -18.38 -19.07 5.66
N ILE A 602 -18.02 -18.49 6.80
CA ILE A 602 -17.41 -19.18 7.93
C ILE A 602 -17.88 -18.59 9.27
N SER A 603 -17.99 -19.46 10.28
CA SER A 603 -18.15 -19.06 11.68
C SER A 603 -16.84 -19.30 12.42
N ASP A 604 -16.55 -18.52 13.45
CA ASP A 604 -15.40 -18.76 14.35
C ASP A 604 -15.46 -20.08 15.14
N SER A 605 -16.58 -20.81 15.05
CA SER A 605 -16.69 -22.19 15.57
C SER A 605 -16.09 -23.27 14.64
N ASP A 606 -15.85 -22.97 13.36
CA ASP A 606 -15.17 -23.90 12.45
C ASP A 606 -13.65 -23.83 12.69
N ALA A 607 -13.08 -24.88 13.29
CA ALA A 607 -11.68 -24.90 13.73
C ALA A 607 -10.66 -24.75 12.59
N ASP A 608 -11.02 -25.09 11.36
CA ASP A 608 -10.11 -25.16 10.21
C ASP A 608 -10.27 -23.95 9.28
N GLY A 609 -11.34 -23.16 9.44
CA GLY A 609 -11.60 -22.02 8.54
C GLY A 609 -11.81 -22.49 7.10
N PHE A 610 -11.19 -21.82 6.13
CA PHE A 610 -11.28 -22.18 4.71
C PHE A 610 -10.35 -23.33 4.29
N TRP A 611 -9.48 -23.79 5.18
CA TRP A 611 -8.24 -24.43 4.78
C TRP A 611 -8.13 -25.88 5.26
N GLU A 612 -7.75 -26.80 4.39
CA GLU A 612 -7.46 -28.21 4.72
C GLU A 612 -5.99 -28.52 4.43
N SER A 613 -5.19 -28.83 5.46
CA SER A 613 -3.74 -29.05 5.30
C SER A 613 -3.41 -30.22 4.36
N LYS A 614 -2.47 -30.00 3.45
CA LYS A 614 -1.87 -31.02 2.57
C LYS A 614 -0.39 -31.30 2.88
N GLY A 615 0.16 -30.64 3.91
CA GLY A 615 1.56 -30.76 4.31
C GLY A 615 2.52 -30.10 3.32
N THR A 616 3.78 -30.54 3.33
CA THR A 616 4.82 -30.07 2.40
C THR A 616 4.54 -30.59 0.99
N ILE A 617 4.41 -29.67 0.03
CA ILE A 617 4.14 -29.99 -1.38
C ILE A 617 5.39 -29.88 -2.26
N TRP A 618 6.36 -29.07 -1.83
CA TRP A 618 7.59 -28.82 -2.59
C TRP A 618 8.75 -28.43 -1.67
N THR A 619 9.94 -28.93 -1.98
CA THR A 619 11.21 -28.54 -1.34
C THR A 619 12.17 -28.15 -2.45
N PRO A 620 12.77 -26.96 -2.40
CA PRO A 620 13.62 -26.48 -3.47
C PRO A 620 14.91 -27.32 -3.54
N PRO A 621 15.54 -27.44 -4.73
CA PRO A 621 16.78 -28.20 -4.91
C PRO A 621 17.98 -27.55 -4.19
N SER A 622 17.86 -26.29 -3.84
CA SER A 622 18.80 -25.50 -3.04
C SER A 622 18.01 -24.39 -2.32
N GLU A 623 18.57 -23.76 -1.30
CA GLU A 623 17.94 -22.58 -0.68
C GLU A 623 17.56 -21.53 -1.75
N MET A 624 16.28 -21.22 -1.84
CA MET A 624 15.69 -20.24 -2.76
C MET A 624 14.87 -19.26 -1.92
N ASN A 625 15.28 -17.98 -1.90
CA ASN A 625 14.59 -17.00 -1.07
C ASN A 625 13.13 -16.84 -1.53
N ARG A 626 12.17 -16.95 -0.61
CA ARG A 626 10.72 -16.89 -0.90
C ARG A 626 10.23 -15.66 -1.66
N ARG A 627 10.99 -14.56 -1.59
CA ARG A 627 10.69 -13.32 -2.32
C ARG A 627 10.88 -13.47 -3.83
N ASP A 628 11.67 -14.46 -4.22
CA ASP A 628 12.06 -14.74 -5.60
C ASP A 628 11.25 -15.92 -6.17
N LEU A 629 10.32 -16.47 -5.39
CA LEU A 629 9.41 -17.55 -5.77
C LEU A 629 8.01 -16.98 -6.01
N HIS A 630 7.40 -17.31 -7.13
CA HIS A 630 6.07 -16.87 -7.55
C HIS A 630 5.20 -18.08 -7.85
N LEU A 631 3.90 -17.92 -7.70
CA LEU A 631 2.90 -18.92 -8.10
C LEU A 631 2.06 -18.29 -9.21
N GLN A 632 2.06 -18.90 -10.39
CA GLN A 632 1.25 -18.49 -11.54
C GLN A 632 1.19 -19.65 -12.54
N ASP A 633 0.11 -19.74 -13.32
CA ASP A 633 -0.01 -20.69 -14.41
C ASP A 633 0.99 -20.36 -15.55
N TRP A 634 1.98 -21.22 -15.75
CA TRP A 634 3.02 -21.04 -16.78
C TRP A 634 2.66 -21.74 -18.08
N ASP A 635 2.01 -22.91 -18.02
CA ASP A 635 1.75 -23.76 -19.18
C ASP A 635 0.31 -23.71 -19.73
N GLY A 636 -0.53 -22.88 -19.12
CA GLY A 636 -1.87 -22.49 -19.56
C GLY A 636 -2.93 -23.55 -19.28
N ASP A 637 -2.68 -24.48 -18.34
CA ASP A 637 -3.62 -25.55 -17.99
C ASP A 637 -4.68 -25.11 -16.97
N GLY A 638 -4.57 -23.89 -16.42
CA GLY A 638 -5.45 -23.30 -15.42
C GLY A 638 -4.98 -23.51 -13.98
N ASP A 639 -3.86 -24.20 -13.79
CA ASP A 639 -3.31 -24.58 -12.50
C ASP A 639 -1.99 -23.84 -12.26
N CYS A 640 -1.71 -23.50 -11.01
CA CYS A 640 -0.52 -22.71 -10.72
C CYS A 640 0.76 -23.55 -10.64
N ASP A 641 1.83 -22.98 -11.19
CA ASP A 641 3.18 -23.51 -11.17
C ASP A 641 4.09 -22.71 -10.24
N ILE A 642 5.25 -23.28 -9.88
CA ILE A 642 6.27 -22.55 -9.12
C ILE A 642 7.26 -21.93 -10.09
N ILE A 643 7.40 -20.61 -10.03
CA ILE A 643 8.35 -19.84 -10.84
C ILE A 643 9.40 -19.23 -9.91
N TYR A 644 10.67 -19.56 -10.12
CA TYR A 644 11.80 -18.86 -9.49
C TYR A 644 12.35 -17.81 -10.44
N ALA A 645 12.45 -16.56 -9.99
CA ALA A 645 13.10 -15.46 -10.70
C ALA A 645 14.45 -15.13 -10.06
N ASP A 646 15.54 -15.28 -10.80
CA ASP A 646 16.89 -14.94 -10.32
C ASP A 646 16.97 -13.45 -9.97
N PRO A 647 17.29 -13.06 -8.72
CA PRO A 647 17.21 -11.67 -8.28
C PRO A 647 18.28 -10.75 -8.89
N GLU A 648 19.29 -11.31 -9.57
CA GLU A 648 20.37 -10.55 -10.20
C GLU A 648 20.15 -10.31 -11.70
N SER A 649 19.55 -11.27 -12.40
CA SER A 649 19.37 -11.26 -13.86
C SER A 649 17.92 -11.24 -14.33
N GLY A 650 16.98 -11.64 -13.47
CA GLY A 650 15.56 -11.84 -13.81
C GLY A 650 15.28 -13.12 -14.61
N LYS A 651 16.27 -13.98 -14.83
CA LYS A 651 16.05 -15.27 -15.52
C LYS A 651 15.21 -16.21 -14.67
N VAL A 652 14.44 -17.06 -15.33
CA VAL A 652 13.46 -17.91 -14.67
C VAL A 652 13.82 -19.40 -14.70
N GLN A 653 13.46 -20.10 -13.62
CA GLN A 653 13.28 -21.55 -13.59
C GLN A 653 11.84 -21.85 -13.20
N VAL A 654 11.26 -22.93 -13.70
CA VAL A 654 9.86 -23.26 -13.47
C VAL A 654 9.71 -24.72 -13.06
N TRP A 655 8.79 -25.01 -12.16
CA TRP A 655 8.35 -26.35 -11.81
C TRP A 655 6.87 -26.46 -12.12
N ILE A 656 6.56 -27.21 -13.19
CA ILE A 656 5.17 -27.45 -13.60
C ILE A 656 4.50 -28.39 -12.61
N ASN A 657 3.31 -27.99 -12.14
CA ASN A 657 2.51 -28.70 -11.17
C ASN A 657 1.74 -29.86 -11.83
N ASN A 658 2.20 -31.10 -11.65
CA ASN A 658 1.49 -32.25 -12.21
C ASN A 658 0.38 -32.79 -11.27
N PHE A 659 0.10 -32.15 -10.12
CA PHE A 659 -0.85 -32.68 -9.14
C PHE A 659 -2.27 -32.83 -9.71
N PRO A 660 -2.87 -31.85 -10.39
CA PRO A 660 -4.26 -31.94 -10.83
C PRO A 660 -4.52 -33.10 -11.81
N SER A 661 -3.54 -33.41 -12.66
CA SER A 661 -3.62 -34.53 -13.61
C SER A 661 -3.26 -35.90 -13.03
N THR A 662 -2.41 -35.96 -11.99
CA THR A 662 -1.86 -37.22 -11.45
C THR A 662 -2.40 -37.62 -10.06
N GLY A 663 -2.98 -36.67 -9.33
CA GLY A 663 -3.36 -36.80 -7.92
C GLY A 663 -2.17 -36.91 -6.96
N LYS A 664 -0.96 -36.55 -7.38
CA LYS A 664 0.29 -36.64 -6.59
C LYS A 664 1.14 -35.38 -6.76
N TRP A 665 1.76 -34.93 -5.67
CA TRP A 665 2.71 -33.81 -5.72
C TRP A 665 3.99 -34.24 -6.44
N ASP A 666 4.04 -33.98 -7.74
CA ASP A 666 5.15 -34.29 -8.62
C ASP A 666 5.37 -33.12 -9.58
N TRP A 667 6.62 -32.84 -9.93
CA TRP A 667 6.99 -31.56 -10.55
C TRP A 667 7.84 -31.76 -11.80
N THR A 668 7.48 -31.10 -12.90
CA THR A 668 8.32 -31.08 -14.11
C THR A 668 9.22 -29.84 -14.07
N HIS A 669 10.51 -30.02 -13.81
CA HIS A 669 11.47 -28.91 -13.73
C HIS A 669 11.94 -28.46 -15.12
N LEU A 670 11.76 -27.17 -15.38
CA LEU A 670 12.28 -26.45 -16.53
C LEU A 670 13.37 -25.48 -16.04
N SER A 671 14.62 -25.78 -16.35
CA SER A 671 15.77 -25.02 -15.81
C SER A 671 16.03 -23.68 -16.49
N ASN A 672 15.49 -23.46 -17.70
CA ASN A 672 15.60 -22.20 -18.45
C ASN A 672 14.55 -22.14 -19.58
N PRO A 673 13.24 -22.18 -19.24
CA PRO A 673 12.18 -22.31 -20.24
C PRO A 673 12.03 -21.08 -21.15
N ALA A 674 12.48 -19.91 -20.69
CA ALA A 674 12.38 -18.66 -21.44
C ALA A 674 13.71 -17.88 -21.42
N PRO A 675 14.71 -18.27 -22.23
CA PRO A 675 16.06 -17.70 -22.17
C PRO A 675 16.17 -16.21 -22.51
N SER A 676 15.14 -15.64 -23.16
CA SER A 676 15.06 -14.23 -23.54
C SER A 676 14.64 -13.31 -22.38
N LEU A 677 14.03 -13.85 -21.32
CA LEU A 677 13.59 -13.05 -20.18
C LEU A 677 14.78 -12.51 -19.41
N SER A 678 14.69 -11.22 -19.06
CA SER A 678 15.67 -10.54 -18.22
C SER A 678 15.04 -9.32 -17.57
N CYS A 679 15.58 -8.89 -16.44
CA CYS A 679 15.22 -7.62 -15.81
C CYS A 679 16.49 -6.88 -15.40
N SER A 680 16.57 -5.60 -15.75
CA SER A 680 17.70 -4.74 -15.36
C SER A 680 17.58 -4.23 -13.93
N GLN A 681 16.41 -4.40 -13.31
CA GLN A 681 16.11 -3.95 -11.97
C GLN A 681 16.39 -5.07 -10.96
N LYS A 682 16.80 -4.68 -9.75
CA LYS A 682 16.99 -5.58 -8.62
C LYS A 682 15.94 -5.31 -7.56
N ARG A 683 15.54 -6.35 -6.83
CA ARG A 683 14.69 -6.21 -5.62
C ARG A 683 15.44 -5.42 -4.54
N GLY A 684 14.71 -4.69 -3.69
CA GLY A 684 15.31 -4.06 -2.51
C GLY A 684 15.19 -4.91 -1.24
N LEU A 685 15.31 -4.26 -0.08
CA LEU A 685 15.32 -4.93 1.23
C LEU A 685 13.93 -5.36 1.71
N GLY A 686 12.90 -4.56 1.40
CA GLY A 686 11.52 -4.85 1.76
C GLY A 686 11.00 -6.18 1.19
N ILE A 687 10.04 -6.79 1.87
CA ILE A 687 9.50 -8.09 1.41
C ILE A 687 8.73 -8.01 0.10
N HIS A 688 8.10 -6.86 -0.17
CA HIS A 688 7.29 -6.63 -1.36
C HIS A 688 8.01 -5.81 -2.43
N ASP A 689 9.21 -5.32 -2.14
CA ASP A 689 10.05 -4.54 -3.07
C ASP A 689 10.72 -5.46 -4.10
N LEU A 690 9.90 -6.00 -5.01
CA LEU A 690 10.29 -6.98 -6.02
C LEU A 690 10.41 -6.32 -7.40
N ALA A 691 11.52 -6.59 -8.08
CA ALA A 691 11.75 -6.13 -9.44
C ALA A 691 11.02 -6.98 -10.48
N VAL A 692 10.88 -8.29 -10.25
CA VAL A 692 10.21 -9.22 -11.15
C VAL A 692 8.90 -9.67 -10.52
N ARG A 693 7.82 -9.64 -11.31
CA ARG A 693 6.50 -10.19 -10.96
C ARG A 693 5.83 -10.76 -12.20
N PHE A 694 4.76 -11.52 -11.98
CA PHE A 694 3.98 -12.16 -13.02
C PHE A 694 2.50 -11.77 -12.88
N ALA A 695 1.81 -11.66 -14.01
CA ALA A 695 0.39 -11.34 -14.09
C ALA A 695 -0.15 -11.81 -15.46
N ASP A 696 -1.43 -12.12 -15.60
CA ASP A 696 -2.06 -12.33 -16.90
C ASP A 696 -2.61 -11.01 -17.45
N LEU A 697 -1.81 -10.32 -18.26
CA LEU A 697 -2.23 -9.04 -18.85
C LEU A 697 -3.06 -9.22 -20.13
N THR A 698 -3.03 -10.41 -20.74
CA THR A 698 -3.67 -10.66 -22.04
C THR A 698 -5.03 -11.33 -21.93
N GLY A 699 -5.31 -11.97 -20.79
CA GLY A 699 -6.51 -12.75 -20.52
C GLY A 699 -6.45 -14.18 -21.05
N ASN A 700 -5.24 -14.70 -21.30
CA ASN A 700 -5.03 -16.06 -21.80
C ASN A 700 -4.64 -17.06 -20.71
N LYS A 701 -4.70 -16.64 -19.45
CA LYS A 701 -4.39 -17.37 -18.22
C LYS A 701 -2.92 -17.71 -18.02
N ARG A 702 -2.01 -17.14 -18.81
CA ARG A 702 -0.57 -17.41 -18.72
C ARG A 702 0.18 -16.31 -17.99
N ALA A 703 1.32 -16.68 -17.41
CA ALA A 703 2.19 -15.78 -16.66
C ALA A 703 2.98 -14.81 -17.58
N ASP A 704 2.46 -13.60 -17.79
CA ASP A 704 3.25 -12.53 -18.40
C ASP A 704 4.34 -12.06 -17.44
N TYR A 705 5.50 -11.68 -17.98
CA TYR A 705 6.68 -11.33 -17.21
C TYR A 705 6.82 -9.81 -17.08
N LEU A 706 6.85 -9.31 -15.84
CA LEU A 706 6.95 -7.88 -15.54
C LEU A 706 8.30 -7.56 -14.90
N CYS A 707 9.03 -6.61 -15.48
CA CYS A 707 10.21 -5.96 -14.89
C CYS A 707 9.83 -4.54 -14.46
N ILE A 708 9.87 -4.29 -13.15
CA ILE A 708 9.28 -3.12 -12.51
C ILE A 708 10.38 -2.24 -11.91
N GLU A 709 10.45 -1.01 -12.38
CA GLU A 709 11.34 0.02 -11.84
C GLU A 709 10.83 0.52 -10.48
N PRO A 710 11.72 1.03 -9.60
CA PRO A 710 11.34 1.56 -8.30
C PRO A 710 10.19 2.58 -8.35
N ASN A 711 10.15 3.39 -9.41
CA ASN A 711 9.14 4.43 -9.63
C ASN A 711 7.81 3.90 -10.21
N SER A 712 7.55 2.59 -10.26
CA SER A 712 6.38 1.91 -10.87
C SER A 712 6.31 1.88 -12.40
N ARG A 713 7.34 2.31 -13.13
CA ARG A 713 7.40 2.05 -14.58
C ARG A 713 7.55 0.55 -14.82
N VAL A 714 6.78 0.01 -15.76
CA VAL A 714 6.78 -1.43 -16.07
C VAL A 714 7.20 -1.65 -17.52
N THR A 715 8.21 -2.48 -17.70
CA THR A 715 8.55 -3.12 -18.98
C THR A 715 8.40 -4.62 -18.87
N GLY A 716 8.27 -5.36 -19.97
CA GLY A 716 8.13 -6.80 -19.84
C GLY A 716 7.87 -7.54 -21.12
N PHE A 717 7.47 -8.80 -20.96
CA PHE A 717 7.15 -9.72 -22.03
C PHE A 717 5.77 -10.31 -21.77
N VAL A 718 5.01 -10.58 -22.82
CA VAL A 718 3.79 -11.39 -22.71
C VAL A 718 4.06 -12.81 -23.18
N GLN A 719 3.37 -13.78 -22.59
CA GLN A 719 3.41 -15.17 -22.99
C GLN A 719 2.21 -15.48 -23.90
N ASN A 720 2.48 -15.84 -25.14
CA ASN A 720 1.46 -16.20 -26.13
C ASN A 720 0.85 -17.58 -25.84
N ASP A 721 -0.28 -17.88 -26.47
CA ASP A 721 -1.00 -19.15 -26.31
C ASP A 721 -0.17 -20.39 -26.65
N ASP A 722 0.85 -20.25 -27.51
CA ASP A 722 1.80 -21.31 -27.88
C ASP A 722 2.98 -21.45 -26.90
N GLY A 723 2.99 -20.67 -25.82
CA GLY A 723 4.02 -20.62 -24.80
C GLY A 723 5.23 -19.75 -25.16
N SER A 724 5.28 -19.15 -26.35
CA SER A 724 6.35 -18.25 -26.75
C SER A 724 6.25 -16.88 -26.06
N PHE A 725 7.38 -16.23 -25.80
CA PHE A 725 7.42 -14.88 -25.22
C PHE A 725 7.63 -13.81 -26.29
N GLU A 726 6.80 -12.76 -26.24
CA GLU A 726 6.92 -11.54 -27.04
C GLU A 726 7.37 -10.38 -26.14
N ASP A 727 8.37 -9.61 -26.58
CA ASP A 727 8.77 -8.36 -25.92
C ASP A 727 7.65 -7.31 -26.06
N ALA A 728 7.02 -6.95 -24.94
CA ALA A 728 5.92 -5.99 -24.88
C ALA A 728 6.41 -4.55 -24.68
N GLY A 729 7.73 -4.32 -24.62
CA GLY A 729 8.32 -3.00 -24.39
C GLY A 729 7.87 -2.41 -23.05
N GLN A 730 7.39 -1.15 -23.08
CA GLN A 730 6.85 -0.48 -21.90
C GLN A 730 5.37 -0.83 -21.74
N ILE A 731 5.07 -1.79 -20.86
CA ILE A 731 3.70 -2.19 -20.50
C ILE A 731 2.94 -1.02 -19.86
N LYS A 732 3.61 -0.25 -19.01
CA LYS A 732 2.99 0.86 -18.28
C LYS A 732 3.99 1.99 -18.00
N VAL A 733 3.55 3.24 -18.20
CA VAL A 733 4.27 4.43 -17.71
C VAL A 733 4.32 4.47 -16.18
N SER A 734 5.33 5.12 -15.61
CA SER A 734 5.41 5.36 -14.17
C SER A 734 4.20 6.15 -13.65
N ILE A 735 3.62 5.71 -12.53
CA ILE A 735 2.62 6.48 -11.75
C ILE A 735 3.25 7.17 -10.54
N SER A 736 4.58 7.28 -10.49
CA SER A 736 5.36 7.85 -9.39
C SER A 736 5.02 7.26 -8.01
N LYS A 737 4.78 5.95 -7.97
CA LYS A 737 4.56 5.18 -6.74
C LYS A 737 5.66 4.16 -6.55
N ASP A 738 5.93 3.84 -5.28
CA ASP A 738 6.85 2.77 -4.88
C ASP A 738 6.31 1.41 -5.36
N ARG A 739 7.15 0.65 -6.06
CA ARG A 739 6.77 -0.68 -6.56
C ARG A 739 6.46 -1.69 -5.44
N ALA A 740 6.97 -1.49 -4.23
CA ALA A 740 6.66 -2.36 -3.08
C ALA A 740 5.14 -2.38 -2.75
N ASN A 741 4.45 -1.31 -3.14
CA ASN A 741 3.02 -1.11 -2.90
C ASN A 741 2.14 -1.56 -4.07
N LEU A 742 2.71 -2.19 -5.10
CA LEU A 742 1.95 -2.65 -6.27
C LEU A 742 1.51 -4.10 -6.13
N ARG A 743 0.31 -4.41 -6.63
CA ARG A 743 -0.23 -5.78 -6.77
C ARG A 743 -0.92 -5.93 -8.12
N TRP A 744 -1.08 -7.18 -8.55
CA TRP A 744 -1.71 -7.56 -9.80
C TRP A 744 -2.73 -8.61 -9.48
N ALA A 745 -3.97 -8.39 -9.91
CA ALA A 745 -5.08 -9.32 -9.78
C ALA A 745 -6.24 -8.85 -10.65
N ASP A 746 -7.04 -9.77 -11.18
CA ASP A 746 -8.29 -9.44 -11.88
C ASP A 746 -9.34 -8.93 -10.88
N VAL A 747 -9.49 -7.60 -10.79
CA VAL A 747 -10.41 -6.98 -9.82
C VAL A 747 -11.82 -6.84 -10.39
N ASN A 748 -11.93 -6.62 -11.70
CA ASN A 748 -13.22 -6.38 -12.36
C ASN A 748 -13.87 -7.65 -12.93
N GLY A 749 -13.13 -8.77 -12.98
CA GLY A 749 -13.53 -10.07 -13.50
C GLY A 749 -13.48 -10.20 -15.02
N ASP A 750 -12.76 -9.33 -15.73
CA ASP A 750 -12.72 -9.34 -17.20
C ASP A 750 -11.74 -10.38 -17.79
N GLY A 751 -11.06 -11.12 -16.92
CA GLY A 751 -10.06 -12.13 -17.22
C GLY A 751 -8.64 -11.59 -17.27
N LYS A 752 -8.41 -10.28 -17.11
CA LYS A 752 -7.07 -9.68 -17.13
C LYS A 752 -6.72 -9.14 -15.76
N ASP A 753 -5.46 -9.31 -15.37
CA ASP A 753 -4.95 -8.72 -14.15
C ASP A 753 -4.86 -7.20 -14.26
N ASP A 754 -5.47 -6.54 -13.28
CA ASP A 754 -5.41 -5.10 -13.07
C ASP A 754 -4.22 -4.72 -12.19
N LEU A 755 -3.76 -3.46 -12.28
CA LEU A 755 -2.74 -2.96 -11.36
C LEU A 755 -3.41 -2.30 -10.16
N LEU A 756 -3.09 -2.78 -8.96
CA LEU A 756 -3.44 -2.14 -7.71
C LEU A 756 -2.23 -1.39 -7.14
N TRP A 757 -2.44 -0.15 -6.69
CA TRP A 757 -1.54 0.52 -5.75
C TRP A 757 -2.20 0.56 -4.37
N VAL A 758 -1.51 0.03 -3.38
CA VAL A 758 -1.99 -0.10 -1.99
C VAL A 758 -1.32 0.98 -1.14
N GLU A 759 -2.11 1.82 -0.48
CA GLU A 759 -1.58 2.82 0.45
C GLU A 759 -0.90 2.11 1.64
N LYS A 760 0.31 2.55 2.01
CA LYS A 760 1.18 1.81 2.94
C LYS A 760 0.56 1.71 4.35
N PHE A 761 -0.16 2.74 4.79
CA PHE A 761 -0.65 2.89 6.15
C PHE A 761 -2.11 2.49 6.30
N SER A 762 -3.00 2.98 5.42
CA SER A 762 -4.42 2.68 5.52
C SER A 762 -4.77 1.31 4.95
N GLY A 763 -3.98 0.80 3.99
CA GLY A 763 -4.33 -0.36 3.18
C GLY A 763 -5.27 -0.03 2.02
N ASP A 764 -5.73 1.21 1.89
CA ASP A 764 -6.65 1.55 0.81
C ASP A 764 -6.01 1.26 -0.56
N ALA A 765 -6.72 0.48 -1.38
CA ALA A 765 -6.24 0.10 -2.70
C ALA A 765 -6.95 0.90 -3.80
N TYR A 766 -6.15 1.42 -4.71
CA TYR A 766 -6.58 2.13 -5.92
C TYR A 766 -6.19 1.30 -7.15
N VAL A 767 -7.07 1.27 -8.15
CA VAL A 767 -6.95 0.36 -9.28
C VAL A 767 -6.75 1.12 -10.58
N TRP A 768 -5.84 0.61 -11.41
CA TRP A 768 -5.74 0.94 -12.82
C TRP A 768 -6.21 -0.29 -13.59
N TYR A 769 -7.38 -0.18 -14.20
CA TYR A 769 -7.97 -1.27 -14.96
C TYR A 769 -7.20 -1.50 -16.25
N ASN A 770 -6.87 -2.77 -16.53
CA ASN A 770 -6.21 -3.20 -17.75
C ASN A 770 -7.24 -3.30 -18.89
N GLU A 771 -7.32 -2.26 -19.71
CA GLU A 771 -8.24 -2.21 -20.86
C GLU A 771 -7.64 -2.93 -22.11
N GLY A 772 -6.57 -3.69 -21.93
CA GLY A 772 -5.89 -4.47 -22.97
C GLY A 772 -4.86 -3.68 -23.79
N ARG A 773 -4.29 -4.36 -24.78
CA ARG A 773 -3.24 -3.81 -25.65
C ARG A 773 -3.75 -2.66 -26.52
N GLY A 774 -2.92 -1.64 -26.67
CA GLY A 774 -3.17 -0.51 -27.57
C GLY A 774 -1.89 0.03 -28.20
N LYS A 775 -2.01 1.13 -28.94
CA LYS A 775 -0.85 1.76 -29.58
C LYS A 775 -0.15 2.70 -28.60
N ALA A 776 1.16 2.53 -28.46
CA ALA A 776 1.96 3.33 -27.52
C ALA A 776 1.87 4.84 -27.76
N GLU A 777 1.74 5.28 -29.01
CA GLU A 777 1.56 6.68 -29.39
C GLU A 777 0.28 7.31 -28.82
N ASP A 778 -0.77 6.51 -28.59
CA ASP A 778 -2.06 6.95 -28.04
C ASP A 778 -2.11 6.82 -26.50
N LEU A 779 -1.13 6.13 -25.89
CA LEU A 779 -1.16 5.67 -24.50
C LEU A 779 0.05 6.15 -23.68
N LEU A 780 0.55 7.35 -23.98
CA LEU A 780 1.70 7.96 -23.30
C LEU A 780 2.97 7.08 -23.31
N GLY A 781 3.11 6.22 -24.33
CA GLY A 781 4.20 5.26 -24.47
C GLY A 781 3.94 3.87 -23.87
N SER A 782 2.79 3.63 -23.22
CA SER A 782 2.42 2.29 -22.75
C SER A 782 1.89 1.41 -23.88
N THR A 783 2.20 0.12 -23.87
CA THR A 783 1.62 -0.86 -24.83
C THR A 783 0.27 -1.41 -24.38
N PHE A 784 -0.14 -1.15 -23.14
CA PHE A 784 -1.46 -1.44 -22.59
C PHE A 784 -2.18 -0.16 -22.16
N SER A 785 -3.50 -0.14 -22.32
CA SER A 785 -4.35 0.96 -21.86
C SER A 785 -4.72 0.74 -20.40
N TRP A 786 -4.51 1.77 -19.57
CA TRP A 786 -4.69 1.70 -18.13
C TRP A 786 -5.65 2.79 -17.66
N ARG A 787 -6.89 2.42 -17.33
CA ARG A 787 -7.88 3.37 -16.83
C ARG A 787 -7.82 3.45 -15.31
N GLN A 788 -7.41 4.61 -14.79
CA GLN A 788 -7.37 4.83 -13.35
C GLN A 788 -8.76 5.02 -12.76
N GLN A 789 -9.06 4.31 -11.67
CA GLN A 789 -10.16 4.66 -10.76
C GLN A 789 -9.70 5.71 -9.75
N THR A 790 -10.48 6.77 -9.58
CA THR A 790 -10.20 7.84 -8.61
C THR A 790 -10.68 7.51 -7.19
N GLU A 791 -11.75 6.73 -7.08
CA GLU A 791 -12.31 6.27 -5.82
C GLU A 791 -11.56 5.01 -5.31
N VAL A 792 -11.57 4.82 -3.99
CA VAL A 792 -10.99 3.62 -3.35
C VAL A 792 -11.74 2.37 -3.80
N ALA A 793 -11.01 1.37 -4.28
CA ALA A 793 -11.59 0.08 -4.72
C ALA A 793 -11.77 -0.87 -3.52
N TYR A 794 -10.73 -0.99 -2.69
CA TYR A 794 -10.77 -1.75 -1.44
C TYR A 794 -10.45 -0.81 -0.30
N LYS A 795 -11.34 -0.74 0.69
CA LYS A 795 -11.10 0.02 1.90
C LYS A 795 -10.20 -0.83 2.78
N GLY A 796 -8.99 -0.36 3.03
CA GLY A 796 -7.98 -1.15 3.72
C GLY A 796 -8.43 -1.56 5.12
N ASN A 797 -8.50 -2.86 5.36
CA ASN A 797 -8.82 -3.44 6.66
C ASN A 797 -7.56 -3.78 7.47
N ALA A 798 -6.40 -3.78 6.83
CA ALA A 798 -5.09 -3.91 7.45
C ALA A 798 -4.08 -2.95 6.80
N ALA A 799 -2.90 -2.76 7.39
CA ALA A 799 -1.83 -2.03 6.70
C ALA A 799 -1.50 -2.74 5.37
N GLY A 800 -1.24 -2.00 4.28
CA GLY A 800 -1.20 -2.56 2.92
C GLY A 800 -0.20 -3.70 2.66
N THR A 801 0.76 -3.89 3.55
CA THR A 801 1.70 -5.02 3.51
C THR A 801 1.12 -6.34 4.06
N CYS A 802 -0.07 -6.28 4.67
CA CYS A 802 -0.81 -7.37 5.29
C CYS A 802 -2.10 -7.71 4.52
N GLU A 803 -2.23 -7.21 3.30
CA GLU A 803 -3.36 -7.45 2.41
C GLU A 803 -2.93 -8.25 1.18
N PHE A 804 -3.85 -9.07 0.69
CA PHE A 804 -3.71 -10.00 -0.41
C PHE A 804 -4.98 -9.98 -1.27
N TRP A 805 -4.84 -10.32 -2.55
CA TRP A 805 -5.91 -10.25 -3.55
C TRP A 805 -6.21 -11.59 -4.25
N PRO A 806 -6.46 -12.69 -3.50
CA PRO A 806 -6.80 -13.99 -4.09
C PRO A 806 -8.27 -14.08 -4.53
N ASP A 807 -8.61 -14.92 -5.49
CA ASP A 807 -10.01 -15.35 -5.72
C ASP A 807 -10.32 -16.60 -4.90
N LEU A 808 -10.91 -16.44 -3.70
CA LEU A 808 -11.15 -17.56 -2.77
C LEU A 808 -12.48 -18.28 -2.99
N ASN A 809 -13.40 -17.69 -3.76
CA ASN A 809 -14.69 -18.30 -4.07
C ASN A 809 -14.80 -18.81 -5.52
N GLY A 810 -13.82 -18.49 -6.37
CA GLY A 810 -13.75 -18.91 -7.77
C GLY A 810 -14.77 -18.19 -8.64
N ASN A 811 -15.03 -16.91 -8.37
CA ASN A 811 -15.94 -16.09 -9.20
C ASN A 811 -15.22 -15.29 -10.29
N GLY A 812 -13.91 -15.47 -10.41
CA GLY A 812 -13.04 -14.76 -11.34
C GLY A 812 -12.68 -13.35 -10.89
N ARG A 813 -12.94 -12.97 -9.63
CA ARG A 813 -12.64 -11.65 -9.10
C ARG A 813 -11.81 -11.76 -7.84
N ALA A 814 -10.74 -10.98 -7.79
CA ALA A 814 -9.89 -10.87 -6.62
C ALA A 814 -10.68 -10.41 -5.39
N ASP A 815 -10.59 -11.15 -4.30
CA ASP A 815 -11.15 -10.81 -2.99
C ASP A 815 -10.16 -9.99 -2.16
N GLU A 816 -10.63 -9.31 -1.13
CA GLU A 816 -9.73 -8.70 -0.14
C GLU A 816 -9.49 -9.69 0.99
N HIS A 817 -8.28 -10.23 1.07
CA HIS A 817 -7.86 -11.12 2.15
C HIS A 817 -6.79 -10.46 3.01
N TYR A 818 -7.05 -10.28 4.30
CA TYR A 818 -6.23 -9.42 5.15
C TYR A 818 -5.91 -10.05 6.51
N ILE A 819 -4.67 -9.82 6.97
CA ILE A 819 -4.17 -10.33 8.25
C ILE A 819 -4.66 -9.43 9.38
N THR A 820 -5.40 -10.01 10.33
CA THR A 820 -5.99 -9.27 11.46
C THR A 820 -5.01 -9.01 12.62
N GLY A 821 -3.89 -9.74 12.66
CA GLY A 821 -2.91 -9.67 13.74
C GLY A 821 -1.48 -9.89 13.24
N THR A 822 -0.56 -9.03 13.68
CA THR A 822 0.82 -9.01 13.18
C THR A 822 1.58 -10.34 13.34
N PHE A 823 1.41 -11.01 14.49
CA PHE A 823 2.25 -12.16 14.88
C PHE A 823 1.53 -13.51 14.83
N ASP A 824 0.24 -13.55 14.50
CA ASP A 824 -0.55 -14.78 14.60
C ASP A 824 -1.07 -15.30 13.26
N ASN A 825 -0.83 -14.57 12.15
CA ASN A 825 -1.21 -14.94 10.79
C ASN A 825 -2.69 -15.33 10.61
N LYS A 826 -3.55 -14.80 11.47
CA LYS A 826 -4.99 -14.96 11.34
C LYS A 826 -5.51 -13.95 10.34
N ALA A 827 -6.46 -14.38 9.52
CA ALA A 827 -6.96 -13.55 8.44
C ALA A 827 -8.47 -13.67 8.29
N ARG A 828 -9.04 -12.64 7.66
CA ARG A 828 -10.43 -12.59 7.21
C ARG A 828 -10.45 -12.31 5.72
N THR A 829 -11.60 -12.58 5.11
CA THR A 829 -11.84 -12.33 3.69
C THR A 829 -13.11 -11.50 3.55
N SER A 830 -13.00 -10.44 2.74
CA SER A 830 -14.14 -9.70 2.19
C SER A 830 -14.22 -10.04 0.71
N PHE A 831 -15.22 -10.84 0.34
CA PHE A 831 -15.39 -11.29 -1.03
C PHE A 831 -15.71 -10.12 -1.96
N ASN A 832 -15.16 -10.15 -3.17
CA ASN A 832 -15.52 -9.25 -4.25
C ASN A 832 -16.62 -9.90 -5.09
N PRO A 833 -17.90 -9.60 -4.84
CA PRO A 833 -18.99 -10.28 -5.53
C PRO A 833 -18.95 -9.98 -7.02
N SER A 834 -19.43 -10.90 -7.86
CA SER A 834 -19.68 -10.63 -9.28
C SER A 834 -20.54 -9.40 -9.47
N CYS A 835 -20.47 -8.78 -10.64
CA CYS A 835 -21.35 -7.69 -11.00
C CYS A 835 -22.72 -8.28 -11.36
N GLY A 836 -23.45 -8.72 -10.33
CA GLY A 836 -24.86 -9.03 -10.38
C GLY A 836 -25.67 -7.85 -9.88
N LEU A 837 -26.98 -7.93 -10.03
CA LEU A 837 -27.87 -6.99 -9.36
C LEU A 837 -27.81 -7.29 -7.86
N THR A 838 -26.97 -6.59 -7.12
CA THR A 838 -26.98 -6.64 -5.65
C THR A 838 -28.03 -5.68 -5.13
N ASP A 839 -28.88 -6.14 -4.22
CA ASP A 839 -30.03 -5.39 -3.72
C ASP A 839 -30.02 -5.36 -2.18
N PHE A 840 -29.66 -4.22 -1.60
CA PHE A 840 -29.78 -3.99 -0.17
C PHE A 840 -31.23 -3.65 0.13
N THR A 841 -31.95 -4.57 0.77
CA THR A 841 -33.35 -4.38 1.09
C THR A 841 -33.58 -4.15 2.59
N GLY A 842 -34.70 -3.51 2.91
CA GLY A 842 -35.19 -3.36 4.28
C GLY A 842 -35.28 -1.93 4.77
N ASP A 843 -35.92 -1.76 5.92
CA ASP A 843 -36.25 -0.45 6.47
C ASP A 843 -35.40 -0.09 7.69
N ASP A 844 -34.99 1.17 7.76
CA ASP A 844 -34.39 1.74 8.96
C ASP A 844 -35.34 1.62 10.16
N ALA A 845 -34.79 1.64 11.38
CA ALA A 845 -35.59 1.46 12.60
C ALA A 845 -36.69 2.54 12.78
N THR A 846 -36.53 3.71 12.13
CA THR A 846 -37.50 4.80 12.12
C THR A 846 -37.49 5.57 10.80
N PHE A 847 -38.67 5.88 10.24
CA PHE A 847 -38.86 6.82 9.13
C PHE A 847 -39.00 8.25 9.67
N ALA A 848 -37.88 8.86 10.04
CA ALA A 848 -37.90 10.11 10.81
C ALA A 848 -38.06 11.37 9.94
N GLU A 849 -37.79 11.29 8.63
CA GLU A 849 -37.68 12.49 7.78
C GLU A 849 -38.99 12.77 7.01
N LYS A 850 -39.71 13.81 7.40
CA LYS A 850 -40.86 14.36 6.65
C LYS A 850 -40.42 15.53 5.80
N LEU A 851 -40.81 15.55 4.53
CA LEU A 851 -40.58 16.67 3.61
C LEU A 851 -41.63 17.80 3.74
N THR A 852 -42.36 17.89 4.84
CA THR A 852 -43.50 18.82 4.99
C THR A 852 -43.11 20.28 4.73
N GLU A 853 -41.98 20.72 5.27
CA GLU A 853 -41.50 22.10 5.14
C GLU A 853 -41.06 22.39 3.71
N GLU A 854 -40.25 21.51 3.11
CA GLU A 854 -39.77 21.67 1.74
C GLU A 854 -40.90 21.56 0.73
N LEU A 855 -41.92 20.73 0.94
CA LEU A 855 -43.07 20.63 0.05
C LEU A 855 -43.96 21.89 0.15
N ALA A 856 -44.12 22.45 1.35
CA ALA A 856 -44.80 23.72 1.52
C ALA A 856 -44.02 24.85 0.82
N GLU A 857 -42.69 24.87 0.98
CA GLU A 857 -41.82 25.83 0.31
C GLU A 857 -41.85 25.65 -1.20
N TYR A 858 -41.80 24.43 -1.74
CA TYR A 858 -41.79 24.13 -3.18
C TYR A 858 -43.08 24.56 -3.87
N ASN A 859 -44.23 24.31 -3.23
CA ASN A 859 -45.56 24.58 -3.78
C ASN A 859 -46.04 26.04 -3.62
N ALA A 860 -45.45 26.80 -2.69
CA ALA A 860 -45.72 28.23 -2.52
C ALA A 860 -45.20 29.05 -3.70
#